data_AF-A0A843GDF7-F1
#
_entry.id   AF-A0A843GDF7-F1
#
_cell.length_a   1.000
_cell.length_b   1.000
_cell.length_c   1.000
_cell.angle_alpha   90.00
_cell.angle_beta   90.00
_cell.angle_gamma   90.00
#
_symmetry.space_group_name_H-M   'P 1'
#
loop_
_entity.id
_entity.type
_entity.pdbx_description
1 polymer ?
#
loop_
_entity_poly.entity_id
_entity_poly.type
_entity_poly.pdbx_seq_one_letter_code
_entity_poly.pdbx_strand_id
1 'polypeptide(L)'
;WKTKRESGEGTSIEEIDWNALEENPRYAEQQITKANILGDIDYNSFREKGMDSRAAYLASRVFAAIPKEPEGRDITARKNYVIAVNTVKDRLSECKTIHDVKEFVDDVYGEYKQTFDSQILRVPEVNKIKAERDELIREAEKVRNDIMEWGRNELVPKYKALGKKERKALWRYREELKKEVIAKIKEYDPNFSNEDIYMELDTSNPWWPINVSRDGIFDDKFDVVTNKYRAARNKAKDDIMKDNVTYETWKELGKFADLRFNKSFQKHYNNLKAYDEKTRANPNGEINETVAYKYRDKTYDKFENWEWLDASKNKVARKESDIIKGKTKRTFEMIVPKTLERKGGRNISVKSTSDLKKAFNLRDVQTGSYVQSDPVSAKWHVDNLAAGFADLADVLGIRDDQISLNGRLALAVGARGHGSALAHYEPVERVINITKFKGGGSLGHEWFHSFDNMIAEAITGGNVSVYMSDPNKQSKAYRLIDAFKPNAAHDDIPDNELAQNVRSKFINLVNAMMTGDTPETETVVYNPDDVEKAKDFFENKIKFYSGYYDRDGFYTKLANAKNLDEAISAINDKFKTTVELIRNNPDKVGRLAKYEQKRMKDTVKNYEKYRVMAAAYFDPKEAKSDGGEVTVKTGRIVSRFYEDAKQMDAGKKNPYWSTPLEMAARSFEAYLCDKLKEKGQKNDYLSGHANNTEYGGEWYPYPTEKDRVKINKAFDELFEVIRNENAIRKALNILDDKPWFIIKDGRFLIRK
;
A
#
# COMPACT_ATOMS: atom_id res chain seq x y z
N TRP A 1 -12.93 -22.00 23.88
CA TRP A 1 -12.80 -20.83 22.99
C TRP A 1 -14.00 -19.89 22.99
N LYS A 2 -15.22 -20.29 22.55
CA LYS A 2 -16.39 -19.38 22.52
C LYS A 2 -16.72 -18.79 23.90
N THR A 3 -16.87 -19.63 24.91
CA THR A 3 -17.11 -19.22 26.31
C THR A 3 -16.04 -18.26 26.82
N LYS A 4 -14.75 -18.60 26.62
CA LYS A 4 -13.62 -17.74 27.01
C LYS A 4 -13.62 -16.38 26.32
N ARG A 5 -13.98 -16.32 25.03
CA ARG A 5 -14.15 -15.04 24.32
C ARG A 5 -15.28 -14.19 24.90
N GLU A 6 -16.37 -14.83 25.33
CA GLU A 6 -17.50 -14.14 25.95
C GLU A 6 -17.17 -13.67 27.38
N SER A 7 -16.29 -14.37 28.11
CA SER A 7 -15.80 -13.96 29.43
C SER A 7 -14.53 -13.08 29.40
N GLY A 8 -13.92 -12.88 28.23
CA GLY A 8 -12.66 -12.14 28.08
C GLY A 8 -11.41 -12.92 28.52
N GLU A 9 -11.54 -14.20 28.86
CA GLU A 9 -10.42 -15.03 29.31
C GLU A 9 -9.46 -15.42 28.17
N GLY A 10 -8.16 -15.41 28.48
CA GLY A 10 -7.13 -16.00 27.62
C GLY A 10 -7.09 -17.52 27.73
N THR A 11 -6.33 -18.16 26.84
CA THR A 11 -6.16 -19.61 26.81
C THR A 11 -4.71 -19.97 27.04
N SER A 12 -4.44 -20.89 27.97
CA SER A 12 -3.10 -21.41 28.24
C SER A 12 -2.79 -22.64 27.38
N ILE A 13 -1.53 -23.02 27.32
CA ILE A 13 -1.11 -24.20 26.54
C ILE A 13 -1.71 -25.51 27.06
N GLU A 14 -1.94 -25.63 28.36
CA GLU A 14 -2.47 -26.84 29.02
C GLU A 14 -3.96 -27.06 28.76
N GLU A 15 -4.69 -25.98 28.45
CA GLU A 15 -6.14 -26.01 28.20
C GLU A 15 -6.49 -26.42 26.77
N ILE A 16 -5.48 -26.55 25.91
CA ILE A 16 -5.64 -26.88 24.50
C ILE A 16 -5.46 -28.38 24.33
N ASP A 17 -6.53 -29.06 23.91
CA ASP A 17 -6.40 -30.41 23.34
C ASP A 17 -5.75 -30.31 21.96
N TRP A 18 -4.42 -30.44 21.94
CA TRP A 18 -3.62 -30.33 20.73
C TRP A 18 -3.93 -31.42 19.70
N ASN A 19 -4.31 -32.62 20.14
CA ASN A 19 -4.61 -33.69 19.19
C ASN A 19 -5.93 -33.37 18.48
N ALA A 20 -6.98 -33.02 19.22
CA ALA A 20 -8.27 -32.65 18.64
C ALA A 20 -8.21 -31.33 17.83
N LEU A 21 -7.38 -30.37 18.24
CA LEU A 21 -7.20 -29.11 17.50
C LEU A 21 -6.56 -29.35 16.13
N GLU A 22 -5.60 -30.27 16.07
CA GLU A 22 -4.78 -30.54 14.87
C GLU A 22 -5.45 -31.50 13.88
N GLU A 23 -6.53 -32.18 14.26
CA GLU A 23 -7.41 -32.90 13.33
C GLU A 23 -7.93 -31.98 12.21
N ASN A 24 -8.03 -30.67 12.49
CA ASN A 24 -8.36 -29.66 11.50
C ASN A 24 -7.39 -28.46 11.56
N PRO A 25 -6.31 -28.47 10.76
CA PRO A 25 -5.30 -27.42 10.76
C PRO A 25 -5.86 -26.01 10.48
N ARG A 26 -6.98 -25.89 9.74
CA ARG A 26 -7.65 -24.61 9.49
C ARG A 26 -8.44 -24.11 10.69
N TYR A 27 -9.04 -25.02 11.45
CA TYR A 27 -9.66 -24.67 12.72
C TYR A 27 -8.58 -24.28 13.74
N ALA A 28 -7.44 -24.97 13.75
CA ALA A 28 -6.27 -24.61 14.54
C ALA A 28 -5.78 -23.18 14.22
N GLU A 29 -5.61 -22.82 12.95
CA GLU A 29 -5.25 -21.45 12.52
C GLU A 29 -6.27 -20.39 12.98
N GLN A 30 -7.57 -20.72 12.98
CA GLN A 30 -8.62 -19.80 13.44
C GLN A 30 -8.67 -19.66 14.97
N GLN A 31 -8.28 -20.69 15.71
CA GLN A 31 -8.29 -20.65 17.17
C GLN A 31 -6.97 -20.11 17.76
N ILE A 32 -5.82 -20.45 17.17
CA ILE A 32 -4.50 -19.97 17.61
C ILE A 32 -4.24 -18.56 17.08
N THR A 33 -4.91 -17.60 17.70
CA THR A 33 -4.76 -16.17 17.41
C THR A 33 -4.46 -15.40 18.68
N LYS A 34 -3.74 -14.27 18.57
CA LYS A 34 -3.44 -13.39 19.70
C LYS A 34 -4.65 -13.11 20.59
N ALA A 35 -5.79 -12.79 19.98
CA ALA A 35 -7.00 -12.44 20.72
C ALA A 35 -7.49 -13.60 21.60
N ASN A 36 -7.46 -14.82 21.09
CA ASN A 36 -7.94 -15.99 21.82
C ASN A 36 -6.94 -16.48 22.89
N ILE A 37 -5.63 -16.35 22.64
CA ILE A 37 -4.58 -16.78 23.57
C ILE A 37 -4.42 -15.75 24.69
N LEU A 38 -4.29 -14.47 24.34
CA LEU A 38 -4.05 -13.41 25.29
C LEU A 38 -5.29 -13.10 26.15
N GLY A 39 -6.47 -13.12 25.52
CA GLY A 39 -7.72 -12.62 26.10
C GLY A 39 -7.71 -11.11 26.28
N ASP A 40 -8.66 -10.62 27.06
CA ASP A 40 -8.65 -9.26 27.56
C ASP A 40 -7.58 -9.12 28.67
N ILE A 41 -6.83 -8.02 28.63
CA ILE A 41 -5.82 -7.72 29.65
C ILE A 41 -6.50 -7.01 30.82
N ASP A 42 -6.50 -7.66 31.99
CA ASP A 42 -6.95 -7.06 33.22
C ASP A 42 -5.86 -6.16 33.84
N TYR A 43 -5.85 -4.91 33.38
CA TYR A 43 -4.94 -3.90 33.91
C TYR A 43 -5.28 -3.49 35.36
N ASN A 44 -6.49 -3.76 35.87
CA ASN A 44 -6.78 -3.51 37.29
C ASN A 44 -6.02 -4.51 38.16
N SER A 45 -5.94 -5.77 37.75
CA SER A 45 -5.07 -6.76 38.42
C SER A 45 -3.60 -6.31 38.42
N PHE A 46 -3.11 -5.70 37.32
CA PHE A 46 -1.74 -5.18 37.27
C PHE A 46 -1.54 -4.03 38.27
N ARG A 47 -2.54 -3.14 38.38
CA ARG A 47 -2.56 -2.05 39.37
C ARG A 47 -2.52 -2.58 40.81
N GLU A 48 -3.32 -3.61 41.11
CA GLU A 48 -3.36 -4.25 42.42
C GLU A 48 -2.03 -4.93 42.78
N LYS A 49 -1.33 -5.50 41.80
CA LYS A 49 0.04 -6.04 41.93
C LYS A 49 1.12 -4.95 42.10
N GLY A 50 0.75 -3.67 42.07
CA GLY A 50 1.65 -2.54 42.28
C GLY A 50 2.37 -2.05 41.03
N MET A 51 1.89 -2.40 39.84
CA MET A 51 2.40 -1.82 38.59
C MET A 51 2.01 -0.36 38.47
N ASP A 52 2.97 0.52 38.17
CA ASP A 52 2.69 1.92 37.93
C ASP A 52 1.97 2.12 36.58
N SER A 53 1.12 3.14 36.48
CA SER A 53 0.28 3.37 35.30
C SER A 53 1.06 3.56 34.00
N ARG A 54 2.29 4.06 34.08
CA ARG A 54 3.17 4.29 32.93
C ARG A 54 3.81 2.98 32.48
N ALA A 55 4.18 2.11 33.42
CA ALA A 55 4.58 0.74 33.14
C ALA A 55 3.45 -0.04 32.47
N ALA A 56 2.21 0.07 32.99
CA ALA A 56 1.02 -0.55 32.40
C ALA A 56 0.73 -0.04 30.98
N TYR A 57 0.87 1.27 30.73
CA TYR A 57 0.78 1.82 29.38
C TYR A 57 1.89 1.28 28.47
N LEU A 58 3.13 1.22 28.93
CA LEU A 58 4.24 0.70 28.13
C LEU A 58 4.04 -0.80 27.82
N ALA A 59 3.59 -1.59 28.79
CA ALA A 59 3.20 -2.99 28.61
C ALA A 59 2.08 -3.15 27.56
N SER A 60 1.11 -2.24 27.50
CA SER A 60 0.08 -2.23 26.44
C SER A 60 0.69 -2.12 25.03
N ARG A 61 1.78 -1.37 24.88
CA ARG A 61 2.50 -1.24 23.59
C ARG A 61 3.24 -2.53 23.25
N VAL A 62 3.70 -3.27 24.25
CA VAL A 62 4.31 -4.60 24.07
C VAL A 62 3.25 -5.61 23.62
N PHE A 63 2.11 -5.72 24.31
CA PHE A 63 0.99 -6.59 23.86
C PHE A 63 0.49 -6.25 22.45
N ALA A 64 0.44 -4.97 22.11
CA ALA A 64 0.05 -4.52 20.77
C ALA A 64 1.03 -4.99 19.68
N ALA A 65 2.31 -5.17 20.02
CA ALA A 65 3.36 -5.59 19.10
C ALA A 65 3.36 -7.09 18.80
N ILE A 66 2.70 -7.92 19.62
CA ILE A 66 2.54 -9.36 19.36
C ILE A 66 1.78 -9.53 18.02
N PRO A 67 2.26 -10.37 17.08
CA PRO A 67 1.56 -10.62 15.82
C PRO A 67 0.19 -11.25 16.05
N LYS A 68 -0.66 -11.28 15.01
CA LYS A 68 -2.01 -11.82 15.13
C LYS A 68 -2.02 -13.36 15.26
N GLU A 69 -1.06 -14.01 14.62
CA GLU A 69 -0.94 -15.45 14.41
C GLU A 69 0.55 -15.83 14.31
N PRO A 70 0.92 -17.11 14.50
CA PRO A 70 2.30 -17.60 14.36
C PRO A 70 2.89 -17.37 12.96
N GLU A 71 4.22 -17.38 12.85
CA GLU A 71 4.90 -17.37 11.55
C GLU A 71 4.78 -18.74 10.84
N GLY A 72 4.90 -19.83 11.60
CA GLY A 72 4.74 -21.20 11.13
C GLY A 72 3.31 -21.72 11.20
N ARG A 73 3.05 -22.83 10.50
CA ARG A 73 1.71 -23.45 10.38
C ARG A 73 1.65 -24.90 10.84
N ASP A 74 2.73 -25.44 11.37
CA ASP A 74 2.73 -26.76 11.97
C ASP A 74 2.35 -26.67 13.46
N ILE A 75 2.12 -27.85 14.07
CA ILE A 75 1.75 -27.98 15.48
C ILE A 75 2.82 -27.40 16.41
N THR A 76 4.11 -27.53 16.06
CA THR A 76 5.22 -27.05 16.88
C THR A 76 5.23 -25.52 16.89
N ALA A 77 5.09 -24.89 15.72
CA ALA A 77 4.96 -23.44 15.59
C ALA A 77 3.75 -22.89 16.38
N ARG A 78 2.59 -23.56 16.31
CA ARG A 78 1.42 -23.16 17.10
C ARG A 78 1.64 -23.28 18.60
N LYS A 79 2.26 -24.37 19.07
CA LYS A 79 2.63 -24.56 20.48
C LYS A 79 3.58 -23.47 20.94
N ASN A 80 4.67 -23.27 20.19
CA ASN A 80 5.68 -22.25 20.44
C ASN A 80 5.07 -20.85 20.52
N TYR A 81 4.15 -20.51 19.62
CA TYR A 81 3.43 -19.24 19.67
C TYR A 81 2.58 -19.08 20.93
N VAL A 82 1.81 -20.11 21.32
CA VAL A 82 1.00 -20.06 22.54
C VAL A 82 1.90 -19.87 23.77
N ILE A 83 2.99 -20.65 23.87
CA ILE A 83 4.00 -20.52 24.92
C ILE A 83 4.55 -19.11 24.95
N ALA A 84 4.95 -18.55 23.80
CA ALA A 84 5.53 -17.22 23.73
C ALA A 84 4.53 -16.15 24.17
N VAL A 85 3.28 -16.20 23.72
CA VAL A 85 2.24 -15.24 24.11
C VAL A 85 1.90 -15.34 25.60
N ASN A 86 1.76 -16.56 26.15
CA ASN A 86 1.54 -16.75 27.58
C ASN A 86 2.75 -16.24 28.40
N THR A 87 3.98 -16.56 27.97
CA THR A 87 5.23 -16.08 28.61
C THR A 87 5.30 -14.55 28.63
N VAL A 88 4.92 -13.88 27.53
CA VAL A 88 4.86 -12.41 27.48
C VAL A 88 3.83 -11.88 28.48
N LYS A 89 2.64 -12.49 28.56
CA LYS A 89 1.58 -12.11 29.49
C LYS A 89 2.04 -12.23 30.94
N ASP A 90 2.63 -13.36 31.30
CA ASP A 90 3.02 -13.65 32.67
C ASP A 90 4.16 -12.74 33.12
N ARG A 91 5.24 -12.65 32.32
CA ARG A 91 6.40 -11.80 32.65
C ARG A 91 6.07 -10.31 32.69
N LEU A 92 5.22 -9.83 31.78
CA LEU A 92 4.78 -8.43 31.82
C LEU A 92 3.89 -8.15 33.04
N SER A 93 3.11 -9.11 33.51
CA SER A 93 2.24 -8.92 34.68
C SER A 93 2.99 -8.72 36.00
N GLU A 94 4.26 -9.14 36.05
CA GLU A 94 5.15 -8.98 37.20
C GLU A 94 5.99 -7.68 37.15
N CYS A 95 5.97 -6.98 36.02
CA CYS A 95 6.64 -5.69 35.89
C CYS A 95 5.97 -4.64 36.77
N LYS A 96 6.74 -3.82 37.49
CA LYS A 96 6.23 -2.73 38.32
C LYS A 96 6.50 -1.36 37.72
N THR A 97 7.64 -1.22 37.05
CA THR A 97 8.14 0.06 36.53
C THR A 97 8.36 0.05 35.01
N ILE A 98 8.51 1.25 34.42
CA ILE A 98 8.90 1.39 33.01
C ILE A 98 10.27 0.76 32.70
N HIS A 99 11.14 0.62 33.71
CA HIS A 99 12.45 -0.03 33.57
C HIS A 99 12.28 -1.55 33.50
N ASP A 100 11.43 -2.13 34.33
CA ASP A 100 11.13 -3.57 34.33
C ASP A 100 10.55 -4.00 32.96
N VAL A 101 9.65 -3.19 32.39
CA VAL A 101 9.11 -3.45 31.04
C VAL A 101 10.19 -3.34 29.96
N LYS A 102 11.16 -2.43 30.13
CA LYS A 102 12.28 -2.29 29.20
C LYS A 102 13.27 -3.45 29.31
N GLU A 103 13.56 -3.88 30.53
CA GLU A 103 14.39 -5.04 30.84
C GLU A 103 13.76 -6.30 30.26
N PHE A 104 12.46 -6.51 30.46
CA PHE A 104 11.71 -7.59 29.80
C PHE A 104 11.91 -7.59 28.27
N VAL A 105 11.79 -6.45 27.59
CA VAL A 105 11.99 -6.37 26.13
C VAL A 105 13.44 -6.65 25.73
N ASP A 106 14.41 -6.24 26.55
CA ASP A 106 15.82 -6.53 26.32
C ASP A 106 16.14 -8.01 26.55
N ASP A 107 15.54 -8.64 27.56
CA ASP A 107 15.66 -10.05 27.88
C ASP A 107 15.05 -10.91 26.78
N VAL A 108 13.85 -10.59 26.28
CA VAL A 108 13.24 -11.31 25.14
C VAL A 108 14.16 -11.24 23.92
N TYR A 109 14.72 -10.07 23.63
CA TYR A 109 15.71 -9.96 22.56
C TYR A 109 16.99 -10.75 22.87
N GLY A 110 17.43 -10.75 24.13
CA GLY A 110 18.54 -11.55 24.62
C GLY A 110 18.28 -13.03 24.40
N GLU A 111 17.14 -13.56 24.82
CA GLU A 111 16.74 -14.96 24.62
C GLU A 111 16.60 -15.31 23.12
N TYR A 112 16.13 -14.36 22.30
CA TYR A 112 16.01 -14.52 20.85
C TYR A 112 17.37 -14.44 20.12
N LYS A 113 18.35 -13.67 20.63
CA LYS A 113 19.61 -13.36 19.91
C LYS A 113 20.90 -13.77 20.61
N GLN A 114 20.94 -13.86 21.94
CA GLN A 114 22.09 -14.20 22.79
C GLN A 114 21.83 -15.53 23.51
N THR A 115 22.59 -16.58 23.22
CA THR A 115 24.05 -16.65 23.37
C THR A 115 24.75 -17.22 22.12
N PHE A 116 24.32 -16.84 20.92
CA PHE A 116 24.89 -17.42 19.70
C PHE A 116 26.25 -16.80 19.35
N ASP A 117 26.50 -15.50 19.52
CA ASP A 117 27.78 -14.92 19.08
C ASP A 117 29.01 -15.53 19.78
N SER A 118 28.93 -15.79 21.09
CA SER A 118 30.01 -16.47 21.82
C SER A 118 30.11 -17.95 21.44
N GLN A 119 29.00 -18.63 21.15
CA GLN A 119 28.98 -20.04 20.70
C GLN A 119 29.47 -20.19 19.25
N ILE A 120 29.07 -19.29 18.35
CA ILE A 120 29.52 -19.20 16.96
C ILE A 120 31.03 -18.94 16.94
N LEU A 121 31.55 -18.07 17.80
CA LEU A 121 33.00 -17.83 17.92
C LEU A 121 33.77 -19.00 18.57
N ARG A 122 33.09 -19.95 19.22
CA ARG A 122 33.68 -21.22 19.69
C ARG A 122 33.72 -22.29 18.60
N VAL A 123 32.97 -22.12 17.50
CA VAL A 123 33.05 -23.03 16.35
C VAL A 123 34.46 -22.94 15.76
N PRO A 124 35.26 -24.03 15.74
CA PRO A 124 36.66 -23.98 15.36
C PRO A 124 36.91 -23.33 13.99
N GLU A 125 36.07 -23.65 13.01
CA GLU A 125 36.16 -23.10 11.65
C GLU A 125 35.90 -21.59 11.61
N VAL A 126 34.90 -21.11 12.35
CA VAL A 126 34.58 -19.67 12.41
C VAL A 126 35.69 -18.89 13.13
N ASN A 127 36.23 -19.45 14.21
CA ASN A 127 37.32 -18.85 14.96
C ASN A 127 38.59 -18.76 14.10
N LYS A 128 38.93 -19.84 13.40
CA LYS A 128 40.07 -19.88 12.47
C LYS A 128 39.95 -18.81 11.37
N ILE A 129 38.82 -18.74 10.67
CA ILE A 129 38.63 -17.73 9.60
C ILE A 129 38.60 -16.31 10.17
N LYS A 130 38.09 -16.11 11.40
CA LYS A 130 38.18 -14.81 12.08
C LYS A 130 39.62 -14.42 12.36
N ALA A 131 40.44 -15.35 12.84
CA ALA A 131 41.86 -15.10 13.11
C ALA A 131 42.60 -14.71 11.81
N GLU A 132 42.36 -15.43 10.72
CA GLU A 132 42.89 -15.10 9.37
C GLU A 132 42.46 -13.69 8.93
N ARG A 133 41.19 -13.34 9.12
CA ARG A 133 40.68 -11.99 8.80
C ARG A 133 41.32 -10.91 9.65
N ASP A 134 41.42 -11.14 10.95
CA ASP A 134 41.97 -10.15 11.89
C ASP A 134 43.48 -9.95 11.68
N GLU A 135 44.20 -10.99 11.23
CA GLU A 135 45.60 -10.86 10.79
C GLU A 135 45.72 -9.99 9.55
N LEU A 136 44.87 -10.21 8.54
CA LEU A 136 44.85 -9.40 7.32
C LEU A 136 44.50 -7.92 7.61
N ILE A 137 43.64 -7.66 8.60
CA ILE A 137 43.36 -6.29 9.08
C ILE A 137 44.62 -5.65 9.69
N ARG A 138 45.37 -6.39 10.52
CA ARG A 138 46.61 -5.89 11.12
C ARG A 138 47.67 -5.59 10.06
N GLU A 139 47.78 -6.43 9.04
CA GLU A 139 48.68 -6.18 7.90
C GLU A 139 48.24 -4.94 7.12
N ALA A 140 46.93 -4.80 6.82
CA ALA A 140 46.38 -3.63 6.13
C ALA A 140 46.62 -2.34 6.92
N GLU A 141 46.47 -2.38 8.25
CA GLU A 141 46.77 -1.25 9.14
C GLU A 141 48.23 -0.85 9.08
N LYS A 142 49.16 -1.81 9.04
CA LYS A 142 50.59 -1.53 8.92
C LYS A 142 50.90 -0.83 7.58
N VAL A 143 50.44 -1.41 6.47
CA VAL A 143 50.63 -0.82 5.12
C VAL A 143 49.99 0.56 5.04
N ARG A 144 48.79 0.73 5.61
CA ARG A 144 48.11 2.03 5.68
C ARG A 144 48.98 3.05 6.41
N ASN A 145 49.53 2.69 7.57
CA ASN A 145 50.39 3.58 8.36
C ASN A 145 51.65 3.98 7.59
N ASP A 146 52.30 3.02 6.92
CA ASP A 146 53.47 3.26 6.09
C ASP A 146 53.17 4.22 4.91
N ILE A 147 52.03 4.04 4.23
CA ILE A 147 51.59 4.93 3.14
C ILE A 147 51.29 6.34 3.67
N MET A 148 50.67 6.43 4.84
CA MET A 148 50.35 7.71 5.47
C MET A 148 51.62 8.42 5.97
N GLU A 149 52.63 7.68 6.41
CA GLU A 149 53.96 8.21 6.72
C GLU A 149 54.73 8.67 5.47
N TRP A 150 54.73 7.85 4.42
CA TRP A 150 55.28 8.22 3.12
C TRP A 150 54.61 9.49 2.56
N GLY A 151 53.28 9.57 2.60
CA GLY A 151 52.54 10.75 2.13
C GLY A 151 52.86 12.01 2.96
N ARG A 152 53.12 11.85 4.26
CA ARG A 152 53.61 12.95 5.11
C ARG A 152 55.00 13.43 4.70
N ASN A 153 55.91 12.52 4.32
CA ASN A 153 57.29 12.86 4.03
C ASN A 153 57.49 13.36 2.58
N GLU A 154 56.78 12.79 1.61
CA GLU A 154 56.99 13.06 0.19
C GLU A 154 55.99 14.05 -0.42
N LEU A 155 54.74 14.07 0.09
CA LEU A 155 53.66 14.86 -0.53
C LEU A 155 53.37 16.16 0.22
N VAL A 156 53.50 16.18 1.55
CA VAL A 156 53.32 17.43 2.33
C VAL A 156 54.33 18.51 1.94
N PRO A 157 55.63 18.22 1.68
CA PRO A 157 56.56 19.24 1.19
C PRO A 157 56.15 19.80 -0.19
N LYS A 158 55.74 18.92 -1.11
CA LYS A 158 55.19 19.32 -2.43
C LYS A 158 53.95 20.20 -2.27
N TYR A 159 53.04 19.86 -1.36
CA TYR A 159 51.82 20.64 -1.05
C TYR A 159 52.13 22.02 -0.45
N LYS A 160 53.13 22.11 0.45
CA LYS A 160 53.54 23.37 1.09
C LYS A 160 54.21 24.34 0.10
N ALA A 161 54.85 23.83 -0.95
CA ALA A 161 55.43 24.64 -2.01
C ALA A 161 54.39 25.30 -2.94
N LEU A 162 53.12 24.86 -2.90
CA LEU A 162 52.05 25.39 -3.75
C LEU A 162 51.37 26.64 -3.20
N GLY A 163 50.99 27.56 -4.09
CA GLY A 163 50.21 28.75 -3.78
C GLY A 163 48.79 28.44 -3.28
N LYS A 164 48.13 29.40 -2.63
CA LYS A 164 46.76 29.24 -2.06
C LYS A 164 45.69 28.90 -3.12
N LYS A 165 45.88 29.36 -4.36
CA LYS A 165 44.97 29.14 -5.49
C LYS A 165 45.16 27.75 -6.12
N GLU A 166 46.41 27.28 -6.18
CA GLU A 166 46.79 25.93 -6.64
C GLU A 166 46.34 24.86 -5.64
N ARG A 167 46.48 25.14 -4.33
CA ARG A 167 45.97 24.26 -3.27
C ARG A 167 44.45 24.01 -3.34
N LYS A 168 43.66 25.01 -3.75
CA LYS A 168 42.21 24.84 -4.01
C LYS A 168 41.90 24.05 -5.28
N ALA A 169 42.84 23.97 -6.23
CA ALA A 169 42.70 23.23 -7.48
C ALA A 169 43.20 21.77 -7.37
N LEU A 170 43.72 21.35 -6.22
CA LEU A 170 44.33 20.03 -6.01
C LEU A 170 43.42 18.84 -6.30
N TRP A 171 42.10 19.00 -6.22
CA TRP A 171 41.16 17.96 -6.65
C TRP A 171 41.35 17.56 -8.13
N ARG A 172 41.92 18.43 -8.97
CA ARG A 172 42.24 18.16 -10.38
C ARG A 172 43.45 17.25 -10.57
N TYR A 173 44.31 17.12 -9.56
CA TYR A 173 45.48 16.23 -9.55
C TYR A 173 45.19 14.88 -8.87
N ARG A 174 43.93 14.61 -8.50
CA ARG A 174 43.50 13.40 -7.79
C ARG A 174 43.90 12.12 -8.53
N GLU A 175 43.81 12.12 -9.86
CA GLU A 175 44.12 10.94 -10.68
C GLU A 175 45.62 10.63 -10.78
N GLU A 176 46.48 11.65 -10.75
CA GLU A 176 47.95 11.46 -10.72
C GLU A 176 48.39 10.97 -9.34
N LEU A 177 47.85 11.58 -8.29
CA LEU A 177 48.15 11.20 -6.90
C LEU A 177 47.65 9.79 -6.56
N LYS A 178 46.46 9.41 -7.06
CA LYS A 178 45.97 8.04 -6.97
C LYS A 178 46.95 7.04 -7.57
N LYS A 179 47.55 7.34 -8.73
CA LYS A 179 48.54 6.46 -9.38
C LYS A 179 49.80 6.29 -8.51
N GLU A 180 50.28 7.35 -7.87
CA GLU A 180 51.43 7.26 -6.94
C GLU A 180 51.08 6.42 -5.70
N VAL A 181 49.89 6.59 -5.13
CA VAL A 181 49.42 5.78 -3.97
C VAL A 181 49.23 4.31 -4.36
N ILE A 182 48.64 4.03 -5.53
CA ILE A 182 48.50 2.67 -6.06
C ILE A 182 49.88 2.04 -6.29
N ALA A 183 50.84 2.78 -6.85
CA ALA A 183 52.21 2.29 -7.01
C ALA A 183 52.86 1.96 -5.67
N LYS A 184 52.63 2.79 -4.64
CA LYS A 184 53.13 2.54 -3.29
C LYS A 184 52.50 1.31 -2.65
N ILE A 185 51.20 1.08 -2.86
CA ILE A 185 50.51 -0.14 -2.40
C ILE A 185 51.08 -1.38 -3.11
N LYS A 186 51.39 -1.27 -4.41
CA LYS A 186 51.98 -2.36 -5.21
C LYS A 186 53.38 -2.80 -4.75
N GLU A 187 54.10 -1.98 -3.99
CA GLU A 187 55.34 -2.42 -3.33
C GLU A 187 55.09 -3.49 -2.24
N TYR A 188 53.91 -3.45 -1.61
CA TYR A 188 53.49 -4.39 -0.57
C TYR A 188 52.59 -5.52 -1.12
N ASP A 189 51.79 -5.23 -2.15
CA ASP A 189 50.99 -6.22 -2.87
C ASP A 189 51.15 -6.08 -4.40
N PRO A 190 52.12 -6.78 -5.00
CA PRO A 190 52.37 -6.68 -6.45
C PRO A 190 51.16 -7.01 -7.34
N ASN A 191 50.21 -7.80 -6.82
CA ASN A 191 49.01 -8.23 -7.53
C ASN A 191 47.81 -7.29 -7.31
N PHE A 192 48.00 -6.17 -6.61
CA PHE A 192 46.95 -5.21 -6.32
C PHE A 192 46.28 -4.69 -7.60
N SER A 193 44.97 -4.90 -7.71
CA SER A 193 44.20 -4.69 -8.95
C SER A 193 43.17 -3.56 -8.86
N ASN A 194 42.85 -3.07 -7.64
CA ASN A 194 41.80 -2.08 -7.44
C ASN A 194 42.26 -0.65 -7.84
N GLU A 195 41.75 -0.16 -8.97
CA GLU A 195 42.06 1.19 -9.48
C GLU A 195 41.24 2.31 -8.78
N ASP A 196 40.17 1.94 -8.08
CA ASP A 196 39.19 2.82 -7.42
C ASP A 196 39.37 2.87 -5.90
N ILE A 197 40.61 2.95 -5.44
CA ILE A 197 40.91 3.07 -4.01
C ILE A 197 40.16 4.27 -3.41
N TYR A 198 39.39 4.02 -2.35
CA TYR A 198 38.78 5.09 -1.57
C TYR A 198 39.87 5.88 -0.85
N MET A 199 40.20 7.03 -1.44
CA MET A 199 41.13 8.01 -0.92
C MET A 199 40.41 9.34 -0.68
N GLU A 200 40.44 9.79 0.58
CA GLU A 200 40.02 11.14 0.95
C GLU A 200 41.22 12.08 0.93
N LEU A 201 41.06 13.17 0.18
CA LEU A 201 41.97 14.31 0.20
C LEU A 201 41.46 15.32 1.22
N ASP A 202 42.03 15.33 2.41
CA ASP A 202 41.68 16.33 3.42
C ASP A 202 42.40 17.65 3.11
N THR A 203 41.77 18.44 2.24
CA THR A 203 42.27 19.78 1.86
C THR A 203 42.24 20.78 3.01
N SER A 204 41.63 20.44 4.15
CA SER A 204 41.55 21.26 5.36
C SER A 204 42.65 20.93 6.38
N ASN A 205 43.28 19.76 6.29
CA ASN A 205 44.35 19.32 7.18
C ASN A 205 45.72 19.33 6.48
N PRO A 206 46.57 20.35 6.72
CA PRO A 206 47.86 20.52 6.05
C PRO A 206 48.94 19.52 6.48
N TRP A 207 48.64 18.66 7.45
CA TRP A 207 49.55 17.64 7.97
C TRP A 207 49.23 16.23 7.46
N TRP A 208 48.08 16.05 6.79
CA TRP A 208 47.59 14.75 6.34
C TRP A 208 46.80 14.84 5.03
N PRO A 209 47.51 14.99 3.89
CA PRO A 209 46.84 15.24 2.61
C PRO A 209 46.14 14.00 2.04
N ILE A 210 46.41 12.80 2.56
CA ILE A 210 45.90 11.52 2.04
C ILE A 210 45.44 10.63 3.18
N ASN A 211 44.20 10.15 3.08
CA ASN A 211 43.68 9.07 3.92
C ASN A 211 43.19 7.91 3.04
N VAL A 212 43.78 6.73 3.20
CA VAL A 212 43.41 5.51 2.46
C VAL A 212 42.63 4.57 3.39
N SER A 213 41.52 4.00 2.90
CA SER A 213 40.77 2.99 3.66
C SER A 213 41.60 1.70 3.83
N ARG A 214 41.45 1.02 4.98
CA ARG A 214 42.11 -0.29 5.22
C ARG A 214 41.60 -1.34 4.24
N ASP A 215 40.29 -1.33 3.99
CA ASP A 215 39.61 -2.28 3.11
C ASP A 215 40.14 -2.16 1.67
N GLY A 216 40.51 -0.93 1.25
CA GLY A 216 41.04 -0.67 -0.09
C GLY A 216 42.49 -1.04 -0.34
N ILE A 217 43.24 -1.57 0.65
CA ILE A 217 44.66 -1.96 0.49
C ILE A 217 44.81 -3.43 0.05
N PHE A 218 43.87 -4.29 0.47
CA PHE A 218 43.86 -5.71 0.15
C PHE A 218 42.47 -6.17 -0.29
N ASP A 219 41.75 -5.32 -1.03
CA ASP A 219 40.32 -5.45 -1.32
C ASP A 219 39.92 -6.87 -1.78
N ASP A 220 40.64 -7.42 -2.77
CA ASP A 220 40.41 -8.78 -3.28
C ASP A 220 40.57 -9.87 -2.20
N LYS A 221 41.59 -9.77 -1.34
CA LYS A 221 41.84 -10.74 -0.25
C LYS A 221 40.87 -10.54 0.91
N PHE A 222 40.54 -9.30 1.23
CA PHE A 222 39.60 -8.92 2.28
C PHE A 222 38.19 -9.39 1.94
N ASP A 223 37.77 -9.24 0.69
CA ASP A 223 36.47 -9.73 0.21
C ASP A 223 36.39 -11.25 0.27
N VAL A 224 37.43 -11.96 -0.17
CA VAL A 224 37.47 -13.43 -0.09
C VAL A 224 37.36 -13.91 1.36
N VAL A 225 38.17 -13.37 2.27
CA VAL A 225 38.18 -13.79 3.68
C VAL A 225 36.92 -13.33 4.41
N THR A 226 36.41 -12.13 4.13
CA THR A 226 35.17 -11.62 4.71
C THR A 226 33.95 -12.41 4.25
N ASN A 227 33.89 -12.79 2.98
CA ASN A 227 32.82 -13.64 2.47
C ASN A 227 32.90 -15.06 3.06
N LYS A 228 34.10 -15.64 3.19
CA LYS A 228 34.31 -16.90 3.93
C LYS A 228 33.86 -16.79 5.39
N TYR A 229 34.22 -15.71 6.08
CA TYR A 229 33.83 -15.47 7.47
C TYR A 229 32.32 -15.35 7.60
N ARG A 230 31.66 -14.57 6.73
CA ARG A 230 30.21 -14.42 6.70
C ARG A 230 29.52 -15.76 6.44
N ALA A 231 29.98 -16.53 5.46
CA ALA A 231 29.42 -17.84 5.14
C ALA A 231 29.55 -18.82 6.30
N ALA A 232 30.74 -18.93 6.90
CA ALA A 232 31.00 -19.79 8.05
C ALA A 232 30.18 -19.37 9.28
N ARG A 233 30.10 -18.06 9.55
CA ARG A 233 29.29 -17.51 10.65
C ARG A 233 27.80 -17.78 10.45
N ASN A 234 27.29 -17.62 9.23
CA ASN A 234 25.88 -17.88 8.93
C ASN A 234 25.55 -19.38 9.06
N LYS A 235 26.42 -20.26 8.54
CA LYS A 235 26.25 -21.71 8.70
C LYS A 235 26.23 -22.12 10.18
N ALA A 236 27.24 -21.67 10.95
CA ALA A 236 27.29 -21.92 12.39
C ALA A 236 26.06 -21.38 13.13
N LYS A 237 25.58 -20.21 12.73
CA LYS A 237 24.36 -19.63 13.29
C LYS A 237 23.14 -20.51 13.00
N ASP A 238 22.96 -20.94 11.76
CA ASP A 238 21.82 -21.79 11.36
C ASP A 238 21.86 -23.14 12.10
N ASP A 239 23.05 -23.75 12.23
CA ASP A 239 23.25 -25.01 12.93
C ASP A 239 22.91 -24.91 14.43
N ILE A 240 23.37 -23.87 15.13
CA ILE A 240 23.10 -23.71 16.57
C ILE A 240 21.63 -23.30 16.80
N MET A 241 21.02 -22.53 15.89
CA MET A 241 19.63 -22.06 16.04
C MET A 241 18.59 -23.17 15.85
N LYS A 242 18.85 -24.15 14.99
CA LYS A 242 17.89 -25.21 14.65
C LYS A 242 17.40 -26.04 15.85
N ASP A 243 18.24 -26.22 16.86
CA ASP A 243 17.93 -27.07 18.03
C ASP A 243 17.60 -26.27 19.30
N ASN A 244 17.51 -24.93 19.21
CA ASN A 244 17.27 -24.07 20.36
C ASN A 244 15.76 -23.81 20.55
N VAL A 245 15.17 -24.49 21.53
CA VAL A 245 13.74 -24.38 21.87
C VAL A 245 13.31 -22.95 22.19
N THR A 246 14.15 -22.17 22.89
CA THR A 246 13.86 -20.78 23.23
C THR A 246 13.83 -19.90 21.98
N TYR A 247 14.76 -20.11 21.06
CA TYR A 247 14.77 -19.41 19.77
C TYR A 247 13.53 -19.77 18.93
N GLU A 248 13.22 -21.06 18.78
CA GLU A 248 12.04 -21.51 18.03
C GLU A 248 10.73 -21.04 18.67
N THR A 249 10.71 -20.79 19.98
CA THR A 249 9.57 -20.17 20.68
C THR A 249 9.40 -18.71 20.30
N TRP A 250 10.46 -17.90 20.42
CA TRP A 250 10.40 -16.46 20.14
C TRP A 250 10.26 -16.13 18.65
N LYS A 251 10.82 -16.98 17.78
CA LYS A 251 10.73 -16.88 16.31
C LYS A 251 9.29 -16.80 15.83
N GLU A 252 8.35 -17.48 16.48
CA GLU A 252 6.94 -17.45 16.09
C GLU A 252 6.25 -16.10 16.33
N LEU A 253 6.87 -15.19 17.09
CA LEU A 253 6.41 -13.81 17.23
C LEU A 253 7.04 -12.85 16.20
N GLY A 254 7.88 -13.37 15.30
CA GLY A 254 8.51 -12.62 14.22
C GLY A 254 9.26 -11.38 14.67
N LYS A 255 8.85 -10.22 14.16
CA LYS A 255 9.47 -8.91 14.49
C LYS A 255 9.27 -8.48 15.95
N PHE A 256 8.45 -9.17 16.74
CA PHE A 256 8.27 -8.88 18.16
C PHE A 256 9.59 -9.01 18.93
N ALA A 257 10.40 -10.01 18.63
CA ALA A 257 11.64 -10.21 19.35
C ALA A 257 12.67 -9.08 19.11
N ASP A 258 12.55 -8.35 17.99
CA ASP A 258 13.32 -7.14 17.68
C ASP A 258 12.66 -5.84 18.21
N LEU A 259 11.64 -5.93 19.09
CA LEU A 259 10.89 -4.79 19.61
C LEU A 259 11.79 -3.74 20.29
N ARG A 260 12.92 -4.15 20.86
CA ARG A 260 13.93 -3.21 21.41
C ARG A 260 14.42 -2.20 20.38
N PHE A 261 14.44 -2.51 19.09
CA PHE A 261 14.89 -1.58 18.04
C PHE A 261 13.74 -0.81 17.39
N ASN A 262 12.50 -1.11 17.78
CA ASN A 262 11.34 -0.42 17.23
C ASN A 262 11.37 1.06 17.63
N LYS A 263 11.45 1.95 16.63
CA LYS A 263 11.50 3.41 16.83
C LYS A 263 10.31 3.93 17.64
N SER A 264 9.12 3.34 17.50
CA SER A 264 7.95 3.75 18.29
C SER A 264 8.08 3.32 19.74
N PHE A 265 8.51 2.09 20.02
CA PHE A 265 8.71 1.61 21.39
C PHE A 265 9.79 2.45 22.09
N GLN A 266 10.95 2.63 21.45
CA GLN A 266 12.04 3.47 21.96
C GLN A 266 11.62 4.91 22.22
N LYS A 267 10.80 5.49 21.34
CA LYS A 267 10.23 6.83 21.56
C LYS A 267 9.35 6.87 22.81
N HIS A 268 8.43 5.91 22.98
CA HIS A 268 7.55 5.85 24.16
C HIS A 268 8.35 5.66 25.45
N TYR A 269 9.31 4.72 25.46
CA TYR A 269 10.18 4.49 26.61
C TYR A 269 11.02 5.73 26.96
N ASN A 270 11.72 6.33 25.99
CA ASN A 270 12.57 7.50 26.24
C ASN A 270 11.78 8.71 26.73
N ASN A 271 10.55 8.89 26.23
CA ASN A 271 9.66 9.96 26.71
C ASN A 271 9.24 9.75 28.17
N LEU A 272 8.96 8.52 28.58
CA LEU A 272 8.59 8.19 29.96
C LEU A 272 9.81 8.24 30.90
N LYS A 273 10.96 7.74 30.44
CA LYS A 273 12.25 7.77 31.15
C LYS A 273 12.72 9.19 31.44
N ALA A 274 12.72 10.05 30.42
CA ALA A 274 13.16 11.44 30.57
C ALA A 274 12.31 12.24 31.57
N TYR A 275 11.06 11.82 31.80
CA TYR A 275 10.23 12.36 32.88
C TYR A 275 10.69 11.83 34.23
N ASP A 276 10.80 10.50 34.40
CA ASP A 276 11.17 9.87 35.67
C ASP A 276 12.52 10.36 36.21
N GLU A 277 13.50 10.53 35.31
CA GLU A 277 14.84 11.07 35.64
C GLU A 277 14.82 12.56 36.02
N LYS A 278 13.83 13.33 35.56
CA LYS A 278 13.78 14.80 35.78
C LYS A 278 12.81 15.23 36.88
N THR A 279 11.82 14.42 37.20
CA THR A 279 10.86 14.70 38.29
C THR A 279 11.27 14.09 39.63
N ARG A 280 12.18 13.11 39.65
CA ARG A 280 12.78 12.53 40.87
C ARG A 280 14.15 13.12 41.25
N ALA A 281 14.62 14.15 40.55
CA ALA A 281 15.95 14.73 40.73
C ALA A 281 16.04 15.79 41.85
N ASN A 282 15.51 15.50 43.05
CA ASN A 282 15.83 16.27 44.25
C ASN A 282 16.02 15.30 45.44
N PRO A 283 16.99 15.52 46.35
CA PRO A 283 17.33 14.56 47.44
C PRO A 283 16.18 14.26 48.41
N ASN A 284 15.12 15.07 48.39
CA ASN A 284 13.97 14.99 49.31
C ASN A 284 12.69 14.47 48.64
N GLY A 285 12.71 14.06 47.36
CA GLY A 285 11.56 13.47 46.68
C GLY A 285 10.47 14.45 46.20
N GLU A 286 10.68 15.76 46.29
CA GLU A 286 9.74 16.77 45.81
C GLU A 286 9.86 17.03 44.29
N ILE A 287 8.72 17.16 43.61
CA ILE A 287 8.61 17.38 42.16
C ILE A 287 9.06 18.81 41.82
N ASN A 288 10.00 18.95 40.87
CA ASN A 288 10.35 20.25 40.31
C ASN A 288 9.29 20.69 39.28
N GLU A 289 8.31 21.47 39.72
CA GLU A 289 7.17 21.90 38.90
C GLU A 289 7.58 22.68 37.63
N THR A 290 8.66 23.47 37.70
CA THR A 290 9.14 24.29 36.59
C THR A 290 9.71 23.44 35.44
N VAL A 291 10.32 22.30 35.76
CA VAL A 291 10.81 21.32 34.78
C VAL A 291 9.67 20.43 34.31
N ALA A 292 8.78 20.01 35.21
CA ALA A 292 7.59 19.23 34.87
C ALA A 292 6.69 19.95 33.84
N TYR A 293 6.48 21.26 33.99
CA TYR A 293 5.70 22.09 33.07
C TYR A 293 6.21 22.06 31.61
N LYS A 294 7.54 22.02 31.40
CA LYS A 294 8.14 21.95 30.04
C LYS A 294 7.92 20.62 29.32
N TYR A 295 7.60 19.56 30.06
CA TYR A 295 7.35 18.21 29.52
C TYR A 295 5.89 17.77 29.67
N ARG A 296 5.03 18.63 30.22
CA ARG A 296 3.59 18.42 30.40
C ARG A 296 2.87 18.65 29.07
N ASP A 297 2.97 17.72 28.14
CA ASP A 297 2.05 17.67 27.00
C ASP A 297 0.63 17.26 27.50
N LYS A 298 -0.45 17.67 26.84
CA LYS A 298 -1.86 17.43 27.24
C LYS A 298 -2.26 15.93 27.33
N THR A 299 -1.32 15.03 27.09
CA THR A 299 -1.43 13.57 27.24
C THR A 299 -0.95 13.03 28.58
N TYR A 300 -0.30 13.82 29.44
CA TYR A 300 0.45 13.30 30.59
C TYR A 300 -0.34 13.15 31.90
N ASP A 301 -1.25 14.07 32.25
CA ASP A 301 -2.16 13.89 33.42
C ASP A 301 -3.01 12.61 33.27
N LYS A 302 -3.20 12.15 32.02
CA LYS A 302 -3.91 10.91 31.68
C LYS A 302 -3.22 9.64 32.14
N PHE A 303 -1.90 9.67 32.36
CA PHE A 303 -1.15 8.50 32.80
C PHE A 303 -1.25 8.35 34.32
N GLU A 304 -1.00 9.41 35.10
CA GLU A 304 -1.06 9.32 36.59
C GLU A 304 -2.40 8.81 37.11
N ASN A 305 -3.50 9.22 36.47
CA ASN A 305 -4.85 8.84 36.89
C ASN A 305 -5.41 7.59 36.19
N TRP A 306 -4.59 6.82 35.47
CA TRP A 306 -5.04 5.65 34.69
C TRP A 306 -6.13 5.97 33.63
N GLU A 307 -6.37 7.24 33.30
CA GLU A 307 -7.42 7.67 32.37
C GLU A 307 -7.24 7.13 30.94
N TRP A 308 -6.03 6.69 30.57
CA TRP A 308 -5.79 5.99 29.31
C TRP A 308 -6.48 4.62 29.24
N LEU A 309 -6.82 4.02 30.38
CA LEU A 309 -7.64 2.81 30.48
C LEU A 309 -9.12 3.11 30.28
N ASP A 310 -9.63 4.22 30.80
CA ASP A 310 -10.98 4.71 30.45
C ASP A 310 -11.04 5.17 28.98
N ALA A 311 -9.90 5.61 28.42
CA ALA A 311 -9.80 5.91 27.00
C ALA A 311 -9.95 4.66 26.10
N SER A 312 -9.91 3.44 26.67
CA SER A 312 -10.25 2.18 25.98
C SER A 312 -11.77 1.91 25.98
N LYS A 313 -12.49 2.27 27.06
CA LYS A 313 -13.96 2.38 27.10
C LYS A 313 -14.46 3.51 26.20
N ASN A 314 -13.69 4.57 26.05
CA ASN A 314 -13.86 5.58 25.01
C ASN A 314 -13.51 5.06 23.61
N LYS A 315 -13.53 3.76 23.29
CA LYS A 315 -13.58 3.36 21.86
C LYS A 315 -14.83 3.92 21.17
N VAL A 316 -15.92 4.09 21.92
CA VAL A 316 -17.16 4.72 21.44
C VAL A 316 -16.97 6.24 21.30
N ALA A 317 -16.46 6.91 22.35
CA ALA A 317 -16.20 8.36 22.31
C ALA A 317 -14.97 8.77 21.47
N ARG A 318 -14.01 7.88 21.23
CA ARG A 318 -12.91 8.02 20.24
C ARG A 318 -13.42 7.78 18.84
N LYS A 319 -14.34 6.84 18.60
CA LYS A 319 -15.03 6.78 17.31
C LYS A 319 -15.71 8.12 17.04
N GLU A 320 -16.45 8.67 17.99
CA GLU A 320 -17.06 10.00 17.84
C GLU A 320 -16.02 11.12 17.67
N SER A 321 -14.98 11.19 18.51
CA SER A 321 -13.98 12.27 18.42
C SER A 321 -12.97 12.12 17.26
N ASP A 322 -12.73 10.91 16.74
CA ASP A 322 -11.94 10.65 15.54
C ASP A 322 -12.79 10.78 14.26
N ILE A 323 -14.12 10.64 14.35
CA ILE A 323 -15.08 11.11 13.35
C ILE A 323 -15.06 12.66 13.32
N ILE A 324 -15.07 13.31 14.49
CA ILE A 324 -15.00 14.78 14.64
C ILE A 324 -13.63 15.36 14.23
N LYS A 325 -12.54 14.58 14.33
CA LYS A 325 -11.16 14.99 13.94
C LYS A 325 -10.68 14.40 12.61
N GLY A 326 -11.57 13.77 11.83
CA GLY A 326 -11.27 13.25 10.49
C GLY A 326 -10.21 12.14 10.42
N LYS A 327 -9.93 11.42 11.52
CA LYS A 327 -8.84 10.43 11.60
C LYS A 327 -9.27 8.97 11.52
N THR A 328 -10.56 8.64 11.68
CA THR A 328 -11.09 7.34 11.26
C THR A 328 -12.13 7.53 10.17
N LYS A 329 -11.74 7.13 8.95
CA LYS A 329 -12.54 7.24 7.73
C LYS A 329 -13.69 6.24 7.81
N ARG A 330 -14.87 6.64 7.32
CA ARG A 330 -15.92 5.68 6.94
C ARG A 330 -15.32 4.75 5.88
N THR A 331 -14.95 3.52 6.25
CA THR A 331 -14.60 2.49 5.28
C THR A 331 -15.91 1.97 4.72
N PHE A 332 -16.30 2.52 3.57
CA PHE A 332 -17.40 1.94 2.81
C PHE A 332 -16.96 0.53 2.34
N GLU A 333 -17.82 -0.45 2.54
CA GLU A 333 -17.64 -1.85 2.13
C GLU A 333 -18.77 -2.25 1.19
N MET A 334 -18.51 -3.14 0.22
CA MET A 334 -19.56 -3.71 -0.61
C MET A 334 -20.47 -4.62 0.23
N ILE A 335 -21.80 -4.47 0.06
CA ILE A 335 -22.79 -5.35 0.66
C ILE A 335 -22.88 -6.60 -0.22
N VAL A 336 -22.78 -7.77 0.41
CA VAL A 336 -22.93 -9.08 -0.26
C VAL A 336 -24.31 -9.64 0.09
N PRO A 337 -25.00 -10.29 -0.86
CA PRO A 337 -26.26 -10.96 -0.56
C PRO A 337 -26.19 -11.91 0.61
N LYS A 338 -27.09 -11.74 1.59
CA LYS A 338 -27.26 -12.68 2.69
C LYS A 338 -27.83 -14.03 2.20
N THR A 339 -28.58 -13.99 1.10
CA THR A 339 -29.17 -15.14 0.41
C THR A 339 -29.03 -14.93 -1.09
N LEU A 340 -28.63 -15.98 -1.81
CA LEU A 340 -28.40 -15.93 -3.26
C LEU A 340 -29.57 -16.59 -3.97
N GLU A 341 -30.27 -15.83 -4.81
CA GLU A 341 -31.40 -16.32 -5.61
C GLU A 341 -31.05 -16.33 -7.10
N ARG A 342 -31.44 -17.41 -7.79
CA ARG A 342 -31.47 -17.47 -9.25
C ARG A 342 -32.89 -17.77 -9.73
N LYS A 343 -33.41 -16.94 -10.62
CA LYS A 343 -34.72 -17.09 -11.28
C LYS A 343 -34.52 -17.10 -12.79
N GLY A 344 -35.07 -18.10 -13.47
CA GLY A 344 -34.93 -18.26 -14.91
C GLY A 344 -33.50 -18.69 -15.32
N GLY A 345 -33.10 -18.33 -16.55
CA GLY A 345 -31.87 -18.81 -17.17
C GLY A 345 -31.98 -20.25 -17.65
N ARG A 346 -31.04 -20.69 -18.50
CA ARG A 346 -31.02 -22.09 -18.96
C ARG A 346 -30.46 -23.03 -17.89
N ASN A 347 -30.89 -24.28 -17.93
CA ASN A 347 -30.32 -25.33 -17.08
C ASN A 347 -29.02 -25.85 -17.70
N ILE A 348 -27.94 -25.76 -16.95
CA ILE A 348 -26.66 -26.38 -17.29
C ILE A 348 -26.33 -27.43 -16.24
N SER A 349 -25.98 -28.64 -16.68
CA SER A 349 -25.62 -29.74 -15.78
C SER A 349 -24.11 -29.94 -15.80
N VAL A 350 -23.45 -29.52 -14.73
CA VAL A 350 -22.05 -29.83 -14.44
C VAL A 350 -22.01 -30.68 -13.17
N LYS A 351 -21.24 -31.76 -13.15
CA LYS A 351 -21.16 -32.66 -11.98
C LYS A 351 -19.83 -32.52 -11.23
N SER A 352 -18.87 -31.83 -11.82
CA SER A 352 -17.51 -31.71 -11.30
C SER A 352 -16.83 -30.43 -11.77
N THR A 353 -15.71 -30.09 -11.13
CA THR A 353 -14.82 -29.01 -11.57
C THR A 353 -14.23 -29.28 -12.96
N SER A 354 -14.04 -30.55 -13.32
CA SER A 354 -13.61 -30.97 -14.66
C SER A 354 -14.69 -30.71 -15.71
N ASP A 355 -15.96 -30.95 -15.38
CA ASP A 355 -17.08 -30.63 -16.27
C ASP A 355 -17.24 -29.11 -16.43
N LEU A 356 -17.10 -28.35 -15.33
CA LEU A 356 -17.11 -26.89 -15.37
C LEU A 356 -15.98 -26.35 -16.27
N LYS A 357 -14.77 -26.91 -16.13
CA LYS A 357 -13.61 -26.58 -16.95
C LYS A 357 -13.91 -26.80 -18.44
N LYS A 358 -14.47 -27.96 -18.79
CA LYS A 358 -14.81 -28.30 -20.17
C LYS A 358 -15.94 -27.44 -20.72
N ALA A 359 -17.00 -27.22 -19.94
CA ALA A 359 -18.19 -26.49 -20.36
C ALA A 359 -17.88 -25.05 -20.79
N PHE A 360 -16.99 -24.37 -20.07
CA PHE A 360 -16.63 -22.97 -20.33
C PHE A 360 -15.21 -22.79 -20.87
N ASN A 361 -14.58 -23.88 -21.31
CA ASN A 361 -13.21 -23.90 -21.82
C ASN A 361 -12.21 -23.21 -20.87
N LEU A 362 -12.29 -23.42 -19.55
CA LEU A 362 -11.39 -22.76 -18.59
C LEU A 362 -9.99 -23.36 -18.65
N ARG A 363 -8.97 -22.54 -18.41
CA ARG A 363 -7.57 -22.99 -18.30
C ARG A 363 -7.42 -24.02 -17.19
N ASP A 364 -7.99 -23.70 -16.03
CA ASP A 364 -8.04 -24.59 -14.88
C ASP A 364 -9.12 -24.21 -13.86
N VAL A 365 -9.52 -25.16 -13.01
CA VAL A 365 -10.45 -24.93 -11.88
C VAL A 365 -9.85 -25.54 -10.62
N GLN A 366 -9.31 -24.68 -9.75
CA GLN A 366 -8.65 -25.09 -8.51
C GLN A 366 -9.62 -25.01 -7.33
N THR A 367 -9.62 -26.05 -6.50
CA THR A 367 -10.39 -26.10 -5.25
C THR A 367 -9.43 -26.16 -4.07
N GLY A 368 -9.64 -25.30 -3.08
CA GLY A 368 -8.85 -25.36 -1.85
C GLY A 368 -9.15 -26.61 -1.03
N SER A 369 -8.24 -26.97 -0.12
CA SER A 369 -8.39 -28.14 0.78
C SER A 369 -9.71 -28.14 1.56
N TYR A 370 -10.32 -26.97 1.81
CA TYR A 370 -11.63 -26.86 2.43
C TYR A 370 -12.78 -27.33 1.53
N VAL A 371 -12.74 -26.97 0.25
CA VAL A 371 -13.74 -27.41 -0.73
C VAL A 371 -13.63 -28.93 -0.91
N GLN A 372 -12.43 -29.47 -0.80
CA GLN A 372 -12.18 -30.92 -0.84
C GLN A 372 -12.72 -31.64 0.42
N SER A 373 -12.79 -30.97 1.57
CA SER A 373 -13.35 -31.54 2.81
C SER A 373 -14.88 -31.39 2.96
N ASP A 374 -15.55 -30.61 2.10
CA ASP A 374 -17.00 -30.39 2.12
C ASP A 374 -17.59 -30.52 0.69
N PRO A 375 -18.00 -31.74 0.29
CA PRO A 375 -18.55 -32.01 -1.03
C PRO A 375 -19.83 -31.22 -1.36
N VAL A 376 -20.62 -30.83 -0.34
CA VAL A 376 -21.85 -30.06 -0.52
C VAL A 376 -21.52 -28.62 -0.91
N SER A 377 -20.58 -27.99 -0.19
CA SER A 377 -20.07 -26.66 -0.57
C SER A 377 -19.40 -26.67 -1.95
N ALA A 378 -18.63 -27.72 -2.26
CA ALA A 378 -17.98 -27.87 -3.57
C ALA A 378 -19.00 -27.92 -4.70
N LYS A 379 -20.03 -28.77 -4.56
CA LYS A 379 -21.11 -28.88 -5.52
C LYS A 379 -21.86 -27.55 -5.66
N TRP A 380 -22.18 -26.89 -4.55
CA TRP A 380 -22.87 -25.61 -4.56
C TRP A 380 -22.11 -24.54 -5.34
N HIS A 381 -20.78 -24.40 -5.13
CA HIS A 381 -19.97 -23.45 -5.90
C HIS A 381 -19.90 -23.80 -7.39
N VAL A 382 -19.74 -25.09 -7.72
CA VAL A 382 -19.71 -25.55 -9.12
C VAL A 382 -21.04 -25.29 -9.84
N ASP A 383 -22.17 -25.58 -9.20
CA ASP A 383 -23.51 -25.33 -9.75
C ASP A 383 -23.73 -23.82 -9.98
N ASN A 384 -23.40 -22.98 -9.00
CA ASN A 384 -23.59 -21.53 -9.10
C ASN A 384 -22.63 -20.86 -10.09
N LEU A 385 -21.38 -21.32 -10.18
CA LEU A 385 -20.43 -20.87 -11.20
C LEU A 385 -20.91 -21.20 -12.60
N ALA A 386 -21.39 -22.44 -12.81
CA ALA A 386 -21.90 -22.82 -14.11
C ALA A 386 -23.16 -22.02 -14.49
N ALA A 387 -24.08 -21.86 -13.54
CA ALA A 387 -25.27 -21.05 -13.75
C ALA A 387 -24.93 -19.58 -14.04
N GLY A 388 -24.01 -19.00 -13.27
CA GLY A 388 -23.53 -17.62 -13.44
C GLY A 388 -22.83 -17.41 -14.79
N PHE A 389 -21.95 -18.31 -15.21
CA PHE A 389 -21.30 -18.22 -16.50
C PHE A 389 -22.23 -18.47 -17.69
N ALA A 390 -23.20 -19.38 -17.57
CA ALA A 390 -24.20 -19.59 -18.60
C ALA A 390 -25.06 -18.33 -18.78
N ASP A 391 -25.54 -17.74 -17.67
CA ASP A 391 -26.34 -16.51 -17.72
C ASP A 391 -25.52 -15.32 -18.24
N LEU A 392 -24.23 -15.23 -17.85
CA LEU A 392 -23.29 -14.26 -18.40
C LEU A 392 -23.11 -14.42 -19.91
N ALA A 393 -22.91 -15.64 -20.40
CA ALA A 393 -22.79 -15.92 -21.83
C ALA A 393 -24.06 -15.49 -22.59
N ASP A 394 -25.23 -15.81 -22.03
CA ASP A 394 -26.53 -15.46 -22.61
C ASP A 394 -26.79 -13.95 -22.61
N VAL A 395 -26.34 -13.21 -21.59
CA VAL A 395 -26.40 -11.73 -21.54
C VAL A 395 -25.44 -11.11 -22.55
N LEU A 396 -24.22 -11.63 -22.64
CA LEU A 396 -23.20 -11.13 -23.56
C LEU A 396 -23.42 -11.57 -25.01
N GLY A 397 -24.31 -12.52 -25.28
CA GLY A 397 -24.56 -13.06 -26.62
C GLY A 397 -23.33 -13.77 -27.19
N ILE A 398 -22.55 -14.43 -26.33
CA ILE A 398 -21.34 -15.20 -26.70
C ILE A 398 -21.56 -16.68 -26.40
N ARG A 399 -20.69 -17.53 -26.94
CA ARG A 399 -20.69 -18.97 -26.63
C ARG A 399 -20.06 -19.23 -25.26
N ASP A 400 -20.45 -20.34 -24.62
CA ASP A 400 -19.89 -20.76 -23.32
C ASP A 400 -18.37 -20.89 -23.33
N ASP A 401 -17.79 -21.40 -24.41
CA ASP A 401 -16.34 -21.57 -24.59
C ASP A 401 -15.57 -20.25 -24.76
N GLN A 402 -16.27 -19.12 -24.91
CA GLN A 402 -15.68 -17.78 -25.01
C GLN A 402 -15.61 -17.05 -23.65
N ILE A 403 -16.32 -17.54 -22.62
CA ILE A 403 -16.32 -16.95 -21.27
C ILE A 403 -14.90 -16.89 -20.69
N SER A 404 -14.08 -17.91 -20.98
CA SER A 404 -12.71 -18.01 -20.49
C SER A 404 -11.68 -17.23 -21.32
N LEU A 405 -12.12 -16.46 -22.31
CA LEU A 405 -11.26 -15.75 -23.26
C LEU A 405 -10.27 -16.74 -23.91
N ASN A 406 -10.84 -17.71 -24.63
CA ASN A 406 -10.14 -18.77 -25.35
C ASN A 406 -9.19 -19.62 -24.47
N GLY A 407 -9.63 -20.01 -23.28
CA GLY A 407 -8.85 -20.88 -22.41
C GLY A 407 -7.75 -20.21 -21.61
N ARG A 408 -7.81 -18.88 -21.44
CA ARG A 408 -6.81 -18.12 -20.67
C ARG A 408 -7.22 -17.88 -19.22
N LEU A 409 -8.51 -17.88 -18.93
CA LEU A 409 -9.05 -17.68 -17.58
C LEU A 409 -9.05 -18.97 -16.77
N ALA A 410 -8.58 -18.91 -15.54
CA ALA A 410 -8.70 -19.97 -14.54
C ALA A 410 -9.58 -19.51 -13.36
N LEU A 411 -10.09 -20.48 -12.61
CA LEU A 411 -10.84 -20.25 -11.37
C LEU A 411 -10.14 -20.85 -10.17
N ALA A 412 -10.25 -20.18 -9.02
CA ALA A 412 -9.89 -20.72 -7.72
C ALA A 412 -11.06 -20.56 -6.74
N VAL A 413 -11.54 -21.67 -6.20
CA VAL A 413 -12.61 -21.69 -5.19
C VAL A 413 -11.99 -22.02 -3.84
N GLY A 414 -11.90 -21.04 -2.94
CA GLY A 414 -11.40 -21.23 -1.58
C GLY A 414 -9.95 -21.74 -1.46
N ALA A 415 -9.15 -21.62 -2.52
CA ALA A 415 -7.79 -22.17 -2.61
C ALA A 415 -6.68 -21.15 -2.24
N ARG A 416 -6.91 -19.85 -2.42
CA ARG A 416 -5.85 -18.82 -2.41
C ARG A 416 -6.03 -17.70 -1.36
N GLY A 417 -6.89 -17.87 -0.35
CA GLY A 417 -7.24 -16.80 0.59
C GLY A 417 -6.30 -16.63 1.79
N HIS A 418 -5.54 -15.53 1.84
CA HIS A 418 -4.87 -14.98 3.05
C HIS A 418 -5.23 -13.50 3.31
N GLY A 419 -6.40 -13.03 2.86
CA GLY A 419 -6.81 -11.62 2.96
C GLY A 419 -8.31 -11.43 3.21
N SER A 420 -8.70 -10.18 3.52
CA SER A 420 -10.09 -9.76 3.79
C SER A 420 -10.97 -9.57 2.54
N ALA A 421 -10.46 -9.87 1.35
CA ALA A 421 -11.16 -9.67 0.08
C ALA A 421 -12.26 -10.72 -0.15
N LEU A 422 -13.39 -10.30 -0.73
CA LEU A 422 -14.62 -11.10 -0.93
C LEU A 422 -14.50 -12.05 -2.13
N ALA A 423 -13.95 -11.54 -3.23
CA ALA A 423 -13.39 -12.24 -4.37
C ALA A 423 -12.29 -11.31 -4.94
N HIS A 424 -11.40 -11.83 -5.78
CA HIS A 424 -10.44 -10.99 -6.50
C HIS A 424 -9.92 -11.66 -7.77
N TYR A 425 -9.70 -10.86 -8.81
CA TYR A 425 -8.97 -11.25 -10.01
C TYR A 425 -7.46 -11.04 -9.84
N GLU A 426 -6.67 -12.08 -10.13
CA GLU A 426 -5.21 -12.04 -10.18
C GLU A 426 -4.76 -11.88 -11.65
N PRO A 427 -4.26 -10.71 -12.09
CA PRO A 427 -3.98 -10.46 -13.51
C PRO A 427 -2.81 -11.26 -14.07
N VAL A 428 -1.77 -11.50 -13.27
CA VAL A 428 -0.59 -12.29 -13.68
C VAL A 428 -0.98 -13.75 -13.93
N GLU A 429 -1.67 -14.35 -12.96
CA GLU A 429 -2.10 -15.74 -13.04
C GLU A 429 -3.39 -15.91 -13.85
N ARG A 430 -4.10 -14.82 -14.17
CA ARG A 430 -5.41 -14.85 -14.82
C ARG A 430 -6.41 -15.75 -14.10
N VAL A 431 -6.48 -15.59 -12.78
CA VAL A 431 -7.34 -16.39 -11.90
C VAL A 431 -8.39 -15.50 -11.27
N ILE A 432 -9.67 -15.87 -11.37
CA ILE A 432 -10.70 -15.34 -10.47
C ILE A 432 -10.73 -16.21 -9.23
N ASN A 433 -10.42 -15.62 -8.08
CA ASN A 433 -10.44 -16.30 -6.79
C ASN A 433 -11.73 -15.92 -6.03
N ILE A 434 -12.58 -16.92 -5.76
CA ILE A 434 -13.85 -16.77 -5.05
C ILE A 434 -13.71 -17.29 -3.62
N THR A 435 -14.05 -16.46 -2.63
CA THR A 435 -13.96 -16.86 -1.23
C THR A 435 -15.23 -17.56 -0.72
N LYS A 436 -14.99 -18.66 0.00
CA LYS A 436 -15.85 -19.58 0.75
C LYS A 436 -17.37 -19.33 0.81
N PHE A 437 -17.83 -18.18 1.35
CA PHE A 437 -19.26 -17.89 1.61
C PHE A 437 -19.66 -16.42 1.39
N LYS A 438 -18.75 -15.57 0.90
CA LYS A 438 -19.00 -14.13 0.68
C LYS A 438 -18.72 -13.66 -0.75
N GLY A 439 -18.34 -14.56 -1.65
CA GLY A 439 -18.07 -14.24 -3.06
C GLY A 439 -19.24 -14.44 -4.04
N GLY A 440 -20.38 -14.96 -3.58
CA GLY A 440 -21.60 -14.97 -4.41
C GLY A 440 -22.17 -13.56 -4.44
N GLY A 441 -22.22 -12.94 -5.61
CA GLY A 441 -22.55 -11.52 -5.76
C GLY A 441 -21.55 -10.73 -6.59
N SER A 442 -20.30 -11.19 -6.70
CA SER A 442 -19.21 -10.45 -7.35
C SER A 442 -18.58 -11.19 -8.54
N LEU A 443 -19.18 -12.28 -9.03
CA LEU A 443 -18.62 -13.02 -10.17
C LEU A 443 -18.52 -12.14 -11.43
N GLY A 444 -19.56 -11.34 -11.71
CA GLY A 444 -19.58 -10.39 -12.81
C GLY A 444 -18.50 -9.31 -12.67
N HIS A 445 -18.29 -8.82 -11.44
CA HIS A 445 -17.23 -7.85 -11.11
C HIS A 445 -15.84 -8.36 -11.50
N GLU A 446 -15.48 -9.53 -10.96
CA GLU A 446 -14.17 -10.13 -11.19
C GLU A 446 -14.00 -10.59 -12.64
N TRP A 447 -15.08 -11.07 -13.27
CA TRP A 447 -15.04 -11.40 -14.69
C TRP A 447 -14.76 -10.16 -15.54
N PHE A 448 -15.37 -9.01 -15.24
CA PHE A 448 -15.10 -7.78 -15.97
C PHE A 448 -13.65 -7.34 -15.82
N HIS A 449 -13.07 -7.39 -14.61
CA HIS A 449 -11.64 -7.14 -14.43
C HIS A 449 -10.78 -8.06 -15.31
N SER A 450 -11.13 -9.35 -15.38
CA SER A 450 -10.42 -10.31 -16.22
C SER A 450 -10.54 -9.99 -17.71
N PHE A 451 -11.73 -9.61 -18.16
CA PHE A 451 -12.00 -9.21 -19.54
C PHE A 451 -11.25 -7.93 -19.92
N ASP A 452 -11.35 -6.90 -19.09
CA ASP A 452 -10.71 -5.60 -19.28
C ASP A 452 -9.18 -5.72 -19.32
N ASN A 453 -8.59 -6.57 -18.46
CA ASN A 453 -7.17 -6.87 -18.47
C ASN A 453 -6.72 -7.62 -19.74
N MET A 454 -7.37 -8.74 -20.06
CA MET A 454 -6.93 -9.60 -21.16
C MET A 454 -7.18 -8.97 -22.53
N ILE A 455 -8.26 -8.20 -22.69
CA ILE A 455 -8.50 -7.43 -23.92
C ILE A 455 -7.46 -6.32 -24.07
N ALA A 456 -7.06 -5.67 -22.97
CA ALA A 456 -5.98 -4.68 -23.04
C ALA A 456 -4.66 -5.29 -23.49
N GLU A 457 -4.26 -6.42 -22.91
CA GLU A 457 -3.06 -7.15 -23.35
C GLU A 457 -3.15 -7.54 -24.83
N ALA A 458 -4.28 -8.10 -25.26
CA ALA A 458 -4.48 -8.60 -26.61
C ALA A 458 -4.44 -7.49 -27.67
N ILE A 459 -4.92 -6.29 -27.33
CA ILE A 459 -4.96 -5.13 -28.22
C ILE A 459 -3.65 -4.34 -28.20
N THR A 460 -3.00 -4.25 -27.04
CA THR A 460 -1.84 -3.36 -26.86
C THR A 460 -0.49 -4.09 -26.93
N GLY A 461 -0.49 -5.43 -26.97
CA GLY A 461 0.72 -6.25 -27.11
C GLY A 461 1.68 -6.15 -25.92
N GLY A 462 1.18 -5.84 -24.72
CA GLY A 462 1.99 -5.40 -23.58
C GLY A 462 1.59 -5.91 -22.19
N ASN A 463 2.26 -5.35 -21.18
CA ASN A 463 2.27 -5.71 -19.75
C ASN A 463 0.94 -6.26 -19.17
N VAL A 464 1.00 -7.44 -18.57
CA VAL A 464 -0.11 -8.18 -17.92
C VAL A 464 -0.83 -7.41 -16.79
N SER A 465 -0.34 -6.25 -16.36
CA SER A 465 -0.97 -5.43 -15.31
C SER A 465 -1.82 -4.25 -15.84
N VAL A 466 -1.99 -4.16 -17.16
CA VAL A 466 -2.74 -3.07 -17.83
C VAL A 466 -4.21 -3.45 -18.00
N TYR A 467 -5.09 -2.47 -17.86
CA TYR A 467 -6.53 -2.59 -18.09
C TYR A 467 -6.94 -1.55 -19.15
N MET A 468 -7.93 -1.85 -19.97
CA MET A 468 -8.39 -0.92 -21.01
C MET A 468 -9.12 0.26 -20.36
N SER A 469 -9.89 0.02 -19.30
CA SER A 469 -10.58 1.07 -18.55
C SER A 469 -9.65 1.95 -17.70
N ASP A 470 -8.40 1.55 -17.39
CA ASP A 470 -7.41 2.36 -16.66
C ASP A 470 -6.36 3.00 -17.59
N PRO A 471 -6.55 4.27 -18.01
CA PRO A 471 -5.65 4.93 -18.95
C PRO A 471 -4.31 5.37 -18.35
N ASN A 472 -4.18 5.40 -17.02
CA ASN A 472 -3.02 6.00 -16.35
C ASN A 472 -1.81 5.05 -16.27
N LYS A 473 -2.03 3.74 -16.46
CA LYS A 473 -0.98 2.70 -16.46
C LYS A 473 -0.63 2.17 -17.85
N GLN A 474 -1.25 2.70 -18.90
CA GLN A 474 -0.95 2.34 -20.29
C GLN A 474 0.34 3.02 -20.78
N SER A 475 1.08 2.36 -21.69
CA SER A 475 2.24 2.96 -22.38
C SER A 475 1.79 4.20 -23.17
N LYS A 476 2.71 5.14 -23.43
CA LYS A 476 2.40 6.43 -24.10
C LYS A 476 1.59 6.28 -25.41
N ALA A 477 1.78 5.19 -26.16
CA ALA A 477 1.08 4.92 -27.41
C ALA A 477 -0.42 4.58 -27.24
N TYR A 478 -0.85 4.09 -26.07
CA TYR A 478 -2.22 3.62 -25.85
C TYR A 478 -3.05 4.44 -24.85
N ARG A 479 -2.40 5.27 -24.01
CA ARG A 479 -3.04 6.15 -23.01
C ARG A 479 -4.34 6.76 -23.55
N LEU A 480 -5.49 6.42 -22.97
CA LEU A 480 -6.78 6.99 -23.40
C LEU A 480 -6.85 8.52 -23.22
N ILE A 481 -5.99 9.10 -22.39
CA ILE A 481 -5.84 10.56 -22.23
C ILE A 481 -5.44 11.25 -23.55
N ASP A 482 -4.75 10.57 -24.46
CA ASP A 482 -4.36 11.13 -25.74
C ASP A 482 -5.50 11.12 -26.79
N ALA A 483 -6.61 10.41 -26.54
CA ALA A 483 -7.81 10.48 -27.37
C ALA A 483 -8.60 11.80 -27.24
N PHE A 484 -8.21 12.67 -26.31
CA PHE A 484 -8.75 14.03 -26.17
C PHE A 484 -7.97 15.09 -26.99
N LYS A 485 -7.05 14.67 -27.86
CA LYS A 485 -6.27 15.57 -28.72
C LYS A 485 -6.90 15.63 -30.12
N PRO A 486 -7.46 16.77 -30.56
CA PRO A 486 -7.58 17.03 -31.99
C PRO A 486 -6.15 17.21 -32.51
N ASN A 487 -5.68 16.29 -33.37
CA ASN A 487 -4.38 16.32 -34.08
C ASN A 487 -3.14 15.76 -33.36
N ALA A 488 -3.24 14.66 -32.60
CA ALA A 488 -2.03 13.90 -32.25
C ALA A 488 -1.50 13.14 -33.48
N ALA A 489 -0.23 13.29 -33.82
CA ALA A 489 0.42 12.45 -34.84
C ALA A 489 0.34 10.97 -34.41
N HIS A 490 -0.14 10.12 -35.33
CA HIS A 490 -0.62 8.76 -35.09
C HIS A 490 0.45 7.69 -35.40
N ASP A 491 1.74 7.97 -35.22
CA ASP A 491 2.81 7.14 -35.79
C ASP A 491 3.12 5.85 -35.00
N ASP A 492 2.54 5.66 -33.80
CA ASP A 492 2.83 4.53 -32.88
C ASP A 492 1.62 3.64 -32.53
N ILE A 493 0.43 3.88 -33.09
CA ILE A 493 -0.72 2.99 -32.91
C ILE A 493 -0.68 1.97 -34.06
N PRO A 494 -0.75 0.65 -33.82
CA PRO A 494 -0.92 -0.29 -34.90
C PRO A 494 -2.15 0.11 -35.74
N ASP A 495 -2.02 0.12 -37.06
CA ASP A 495 -3.11 0.30 -38.03
C ASP A 495 -4.12 -0.88 -38.01
N ASN A 496 -4.48 -1.36 -36.83
CA ASN A 496 -5.44 -2.43 -36.62
C ASN A 496 -6.79 -1.82 -36.28
N GLU A 497 -7.70 -1.82 -37.24
CA GLU A 497 -9.08 -1.35 -37.13
C GLU A 497 -9.81 -1.92 -35.89
N LEU A 498 -9.60 -3.20 -35.57
CA LEU A 498 -10.18 -3.86 -34.39
C LEU A 498 -9.69 -3.24 -33.07
N ALA A 499 -8.40 -2.92 -32.99
CA ALA A 499 -7.81 -2.26 -31.81
C ALA A 499 -8.42 -0.88 -31.58
N GLN A 500 -8.64 -0.12 -32.66
CA GLN A 500 -9.22 1.21 -32.62
C GLN A 500 -10.72 1.17 -32.25
N ASN A 501 -11.47 0.24 -32.85
CA ASN A 501 -12.90 0.06 -32.58
C ASN A 501 -13.15 -0.29 -31.11
N VAL A 502 -12.46 -1.31 -30.57
CA VAL A 502 -12.62 -1.70 -29.17
C VAL A 502 -12.17 -0.58 -28.22
N ARG A 503 -11.03 0.07 -28.48
CA ARG A 503 -10.53 1.20 -27.67
C ARG A 503 -11.54 2.34 -27.61
N SER A 504 -12.15 2.70 -28.74
CA SER A 504 -13.16 3.76 -28.80
C SER A 504 -14.39 3.44 -27.93
N LYS A 505 -14.82 2.18 -27.88
CA LYS A 505 -15.95 1.76 -27.04
C LYS A 505 -15.64 1.81 -25.55
N PHE A 506 -14.42 1.46 -25.14
CA PHE A 506 -13.99 1.67 -23.75
C PHE A 506 -13.90 3.15 -23.38
N ILE A 507 -13.49 4.04 -24.29
CA ILE A 507 -13.52 5.49 -24.06
C ILE A 507 -14.96 5.96 -23.85
N ASN A 508 -15.90 5.50 -24.69
CA ASN A 508 -17.31 5.84 -24.54
C ASN A 508 -17.88 5.34 -23.21
N LEU A 509 -17.50 4.14 -22.77
CA LEU A 509 -17.88 3.60 -21.47
C LEU A 509 -17.36 4.48 -20.33
N VAL A 510 -16.07 4.81 -20.31
CA VAL A 510 -15.48 5.68 -19.28
C VAL A 510 -16.14 7.07 -19.29
N ASN A 511 -16.39 7.64 -20.46
CA ASN A 511 -17.09 8.91 -20.58
C ASN A 511 -18.53 8.83 -20.06
N ALA A 512 -19.26 7.76 -20.36
CA ALA A 512 -20.62 7.54 -19.85
C ALA A 512 -20.63 7.43 -18.32
N MET A 513 -19.60 6.81 -17.73
CA MET A 513 -19.45 6.71 -16.28
C MET A 513 -19.04 8.02 -15.62
N MET A 514 -18.26 8.88 -16.27
CA MET A 514 -17.69 10.08 -15.65
C MET A 514 -18.49 11.37 -15.89
N THR A 515 -19.13 11.49 -17.05
CA THR A 515 -19.84 12.72 -17.45
C THR A 515 -21.30 12.68 -17.05
N GLY A 516 -21.92 13.82 -16.74
CA GLY A 516 -23.32 13.88 -16.32
C GLY A 516 -23.78 15.31 -16.10
N ASP A 517 -24.66 15.51 -15.12
CA ASP A 517 -25.21 16.82 -14.75
C ASP A 517 -25.03 17.15 -13.25
N THR A 518 -24.24 16.36 -12.53
CA THR A 518 -23.95 16.57 -11.10
C THR A 518 -22.71 17.45 -10.95
N PRO A 519 -22.78 18.59 -10.23
CA PRO A 519 -21.59 19.36 -9.90
C PRO A 519 -20.65 18.53 -9.03
N GLU A 520 -19.39 18.41 -9.46
CA GLU A 520 -18.34 17.80 -8.65
C GLU A 520 -18.06 18.68 -7.44
N THR A 521 -17.82 18.06 -6.27
CA THR A 521 -17.53 18.80 -5.04
C THR A 521 -16.19 18.42 -4.43
N GLU A 522 -15.64 19.35 -3.66
CA GLU A 522 -14.39 19.18 -2.91
C GLU A 522 -14.54 19.79 -1.52
N THR A 523 -13.99 19.13 -0.50
CA THR A 523 -13.89 19.67 0.85
C THR A 523 -12.75 20.69 0.94
N VAL A 524 -13.08 21.91 1.31
CA VAL A 524 -12.13 22.98 1.62
C VAL A 524 -12.00 23.08 3.13
N VAL A 525 -10.78 22.94 3.64
CA VAL A 525 -10.46 23.06 5.07
C VAL A 525 -9.82 24.43 5.30
N TYR A 526 -10.24 25.12 6.36
CA TYR A 526 -9.72 26.43 6.75
C TYR A 526 -9.44 26.47 8.26
N ASN A 527 -8.47 27.31 8.67
CA ASN A 527 -8.05 27.45 10.07
C ASN A 527 -8.42 28.85 10.63
N PRO A 528 -8.18 29.12 11.92
CA PRO A 528 -8.46 30.43 12.53
C PRO A 528 -7.83 31.62 11.80
N ASP A 529 -6.56 31.50 11.41
CA ASP A 529 -5.84 32.57 10.71
C ASP A 529 -6.47 32.87 9.34
N ASP A 530 -7.04 31.86 8.69
CA ASP A 530 -7.74 32.01 7.40
C ASP A 530 -9.05 32.78 7.58
N VAL A 531 -9.76 32.58 8.70
CA VAL A 531 -10.98 33.34 9.04
C VAL A 531 -10.68 34.82 9.22
N GLU A 532 -9.61 35.17 9.96
CA GLU A 532 -9.20 36.56 10.17
C GLU A 532 -8.81 37.23 8.84
N LYS A 533 -7.98 36.56 8.03
CA LYS A 533 -7.57 37.06 6.70
C LYS A 533 -8.76 37.21 5.76
N ALA A 534 -9.72 36.29 5.81
CA ALA A 534 -10.90 36.34 4.97
C ALA A 534 -11.81 37.53 5.34
N LYS A 535 -12.06 37.76 6.63
CA LYS A 535 -12.82 38.94 7.11
C LYS A 535 -12.19 40.24 6.64
N ASP A 536 -10.90 40.43 6.92
CA ASP A 536 -10.20 41.64 6.47
C ASP A 536 -10.21 41.78 4.93
N PHE A 537 -10.09 40.68 4.19
CA PHE A 537 -10.17 40.71 2.74
C PHE A 537 -11.55 41.17 2.25
N PHE A 538 -12.63 40.51 2.67
CA PHE A 538 -13.99 40.79 2.17
C PHE A 538 -14.60 42.09 2.72
N GLU A 539 -14.25 42.49 3.95
CA GLU A 539 -14.83 43.69 4.57
C GLU A 539 -14.06 44.96 4.21
N ASN A 540 -12.71 44.88 4.17
CA ASN A 540 -11.87 46.07 4.04
C ASN A 540 -11.19 46.17 2.67
N LYS A 541 -10.58 45.07 2.19
CA LYS A 541 -9.69 45.13 1.03
C LYS A 541 -10.42 44.98 -0.30
N ILE A 542 -11.47 44.17 -0.38
CA ILE A 542 -12.06 43.77 -1.66
C ILE A 542 -12.59 44.97 -2.47
N LYS A 543 -13.07 46.02 -1.79
CA LYS A 543 -13.49 47.29 -2.41
C LYS A 543 -12.35 48.03 -3.09
N PHE A 544 -11.16 48.01 -2.50
CA PHE A 544 -9.97 48.58 -3.11
C PHE A 544 -9.53 47.74 -4.32
N TYR A 545 -9.55 46.41 -4.20
CA TYR A 545 -9.22 45.52 -5.32
C TYR A 545 -10.21 45.64 -6.49
N SER A 546 -11.51 45.76 -6.21
CA SER A 546 -12.53 45.97 -7.24
C SER A 546 -12.40 47.33 -7.94
N GLY A 547 -11.94 48.37 -7.25
CA GLY A 547 -11.73 49.70 -7.84
C GLY A 547 -10.43 49.86 -8.65
N TYR A 548 -9.34 49.19 -8.25
CA TYR A 548 -8.00 49.44 -8.81
C TYR A 548 -7.41 48.29 -9.63
N TYR A 549 -7.83 47.05 -9.39
CA TYR A 549 -7.18 45.85 -9.95
C TYR A 549 -8.13 44.94 -10.76
N ASP A 550 -9.36 45.38 -11.02
CA ASP A 550 -10.44 44.53 -11.53
C ASP A 550 -10.63 44.55 -13.04
N ARG A 551 -9.54 44.33 -13.79
CA ARG A 551 -9.57 44.41 -15.26
C ARG A 551 -10.52 43.41 -15.93
N ASP A 552 -10.82 42.30 -15.25
CA ASP A 552 -11.71 41.25 -15.76
C ASP A 552 -12.97 41.01 -14.92
N GLY A 553 -13.30 41.95 -14.02
CA GLY A 553 -14.53 41.92 -13.22
C GLY A 553 -14.55 40.84 -12.12
N PHE A 554 -13.44 40.12 -11.90
CA PHE A 554 -13.33 39.08 -10.89
C PHE A 554 -13.58 39.59 -9.47
N TYR A 555 -12.93 40.69 -9.06
CA TYR A 555 -13.08 41.24 -7.71
C TYR A 555 -14.46 41.85 -7.50
N THR A 556 -15.07 42.46 -8.53
CA THR A 556 -16.45 42.93 -8.47
C THR A 556 -17.44 41.77 -8.30
N LYS A 557 -17.28 40.69 -9.06
CA LYS A 557 -18.12 39.49 -8.88
C LYS A 557 -17.98 38.89 -7.49
N LEU A 558 -16.74 38.80 -6.99
CA LEU A 558 -16.45 38.24 -5.68
C LEU A 558 -16.95 39.15 -4.53
N ALA A 559 -16.90 40.47 -4.69
CA ALA A 559 -17.45 41.44 -3.73
C ALA A 559 -18.98 41.43 -3.65
N ASN A 560 -19.64 41.11 -4.76
CA ASN A 560 -21.10 41.06 -4.85
C ASN A 560 -21.69 39.67 -4.53
N ALA A 561 -20.85 38.66 -4.27
CA ALA A 561 -21.29 37.33 -3.91
C ALA A 561 -22.03 37.34 -2.57
N LYS A 562 -23.25 36.79 -2.55
CA LYS A 562 -24.13 36.78 -1.36
C LYS A 562 -23.96 35.55 -0.50
N ASN A 563 -23.37 34.49 -1.06
CA ASN A 563 -23.22 33.20 -0.43
C ASN A 563 -21.99 32.49 -0.99
N LEU A 564 -21.63 31.37 -0.36
CA LEU A 564 -20.45 30.59 -0.72
C LEU A 564 -20.49 30.08 -2.16
N ASP A 565 -21.66 29.66 -2.65
CA ASP A 565 -21.82 29.14 -4.02
C ASP A 565 -21.52 30.22 -5.07
N GLU A 566 -22.03 31.44 -4.89
CA GLU A 566 -21.75 32.57 -5.78
C GLU A 566 -20.27 32.96 -5.77
N ALA A 567 -19.64 32.98 -4.59
CA ALA A 567 -18.22 33.30 -4.44
C ALA A 567 -17.33 32.25 -5.12
N ILE A 568 -17.62 30.96 -4.89
CA ILE A 568 -16.91 29.84 -5.50
C ILE A 568 -17.11 29.81 -7.02
N SER A 569 -18.31 30.14 -7.51
CA SER A 569 -18.55 30.28 -8.95
C SER A 569 -17.66 31.35 -9.57
N ALA A 570 -17.58 32.54 -8.97
CA ALA A 570 -16.73 33.62 -9.47
C ALA A 570 -15.24 33.23 -9.48
N ILE A 571 -14.79 32.48 -8.48
CA ILE A 571 -13.42 31.96 -8.39
C ILE A 571 -13.17 30.90 -9.47
N ASN A 572 -14.08 29.94 -9.63
CA ASN A 572 -13.95 28.91 -10.65
C ASN A 572 -13.86 29.54 -12.04
N ASP A 573 -14.74 30.48 -12.39
CA ASP A 573 -14.73 31.18 -13.68
C ASP A 573 -13.40 31.87 -13.98
N LYS A 574 -12.81 32.54 -12.97
CA LYS A 574 -11.52 33.25 -13.11
C LYS A 574 -10.36 32.31 -13.40
N PHE A 575 -10.33 31.14 -12.77
CA PHE A 575 -9.17 30.25 -12.79
C PHE A 575 -9.36 29.00 -13.67
N LYS A 576 -10.58 28.77 -14.19
CA LYS A 576 -11.02 27.58 -14.92
C LYS A 576 -9.99 27.08 -15.93
N THR A 577 -9.63 27.92 -16.90
CA THR A 577 -8.76 27.52 -18.03
C THR A 577 -7.41 26.99 -17.56
N THR A 578 -6.78 27.64 -16.57
CA THR A 578 -5.44 27.24 -16.09
C THR A 578 -5.53 26.00 -15.20
N VAL A 579 -6.51 25.95 -14.30
CA VAL A 579 -6.71 24.82 -13.38
C VAL A 579 -7.09 23.54 -14.14
N GLU A 580 -8.00 23.64 -15.11
CA GLU A 580 -8.38 22.51 -15.97
C GLU A 580 -7.21 22.03 -16.84
N LEU A 581 -6.43 22.96 -17.41
CA LEU A 581 -5.26 22.60 -18.21
C LEU A 581 -4.21 21.83 -17.39
N ILE A 582 -3.93 22.26 -16.16
CA ILE A 582 -3.00 21.59 -15.25
C ILE A 582 -3.53 20.22 -14.83
N ARG A 583 -4.80 20.14 -14.43
CA ARG A 583 -5.43 18.88 -13.99
C ARG A 583 -5.49 17.84 -15.12
N ASN A 584 -5.77 18.28 -16.34
CA ASN A 584 -5.94 17.38 -17.48
C ASN A 584 -4.62 17.07 -18.22
N ASN A 585 -3.58 17.89 -18.07
CA ASN A 585 -2.33 17.74 -18.83
C ASN A 585 -1.07 18.00 -17.98
N PRO A 586 -0.87 17.32 -16.83
CA PRO A 586 0.28 17.57 -15.95
C PRO A 586 1.62 17.35 -16.67
N ASP A 587 1.69 16.38 -17.59
CA ASP A 587 2.87 16.09 -18.41
C ASP A 587 3.25 17.23 -19.36
N LYS A 588 2.28 17.99 -19.88
CA LYS A 588 2.54 19.15 -20.75
C LYS A 588 3.09 20.32 -19.95
N VAL A 589 2.56 20.55 -18.75
CA VAL A 589 3.03 21.60 -17.84
C VAL A 589 4.51 21.41 -17.52
N GLY A 590 4.95 20.17 -17.28
CA GLY A 590 6.36 19.85 -17.03
C GLY A 590 7.32 20.16 -18.19
N ARG A 591 6.81 20.30 -19.42
CA ARG A 591 7.60 20.62 -20.63
C ARG A 591 7.63 22.12 -20.98
N LEU A 592 6.83 22.94 -20.30
CA LEU A 592 6.81 24.39 -20.51
C LEU A 592 8.09 25.05 -19.98
N ALA A 593 8.33 26.30 -20.36
CA ALA A 593 9.45 27.06 -19.82
C ALA A 593 9.28 27.27 -18.29
N LYS A 594 10.39 27.32 -17.53
CA LYS A 594 10.37 27.44 -16.06
C LYS A 594 9.53 28.62 -15.55
N TYR A 595 9.52 29.74 -16.27
CA TYR A 595 8.72 30.91 -15.89
C TYR A 595 7.20 30.66 -16.05
N GLU A 596 6.78 29.90 -17.06
CA GLU A 596 5.38 29.52 -17.28
C GLU A 596 4.92 28.51 -16.24
N GLN A 597 5.78 27.54 -15.91
CA GLN A 597 5.54 26.60 -14.81
C GLN A 597 5.33 27.35 -13.48
N LYS A 598 6.19 28.35 -13.19
CA LYS A 598 6.06 29.20 -12.01
C LYS A 598 4.76 30.00 -12.03
N ARG A 599 4.44 30.69 -13.13
CA ARG A 599 3.19 31.45 -13.30
C ARG A 599 1.96 30.58 -13.07
N MET A 600 1.94 29.38 -13.64
CA MET A 600 0.85 28.42 -13.47
C MET A 600 0.73 27.95 -12.01
N LYS A 601 1.87 27.67 -11.34
CA LYS A 601 1.89 27.33 -9.91
C LYS A 601 1.36 28.45 -9.02
N ASP A 602 1.75 29.69 -9.31
CA ASP A 602 1.25 30.87 -8.61
C ASP A 602 -0.26 31.07 -8.84
N THR A 603 -0.74 30.75 -10.04
CA THR A 603 -2.18 30.76 -10.38
C THR A 603 -2.97 29.74 -9.56
N VAL A 604 -2.47 28.50 -9.44
CA VAL A 604 -3.09 27.47 -8.58
C VAL A 604 -3.06 27.88 -7.12
N LYS A 605 -1.96 28.44 -6.64
CA LYS A 605 -1.86 28.95 -5.26
C LYS A 605 -2.91 30.03 -5.00
N ASN A 606 -3.15 30.92 -5.94
CA ASN A 606 -4.19 31.95 -5.83
C ASN A 606 -5.59 31.34 -5.86
N TYR A 607 -5.86 30.39 -6.77
CA TYR A 607 -7.12 29.65 -6.82
C TYR A 607 -7.46 29.03 -5.46
N GLU A 608 -6.54 28.28 -4.86
CA GLU A 608 -6.74 27.67 -3.54
C GLU A 608 -6.90 28.72 -2.44
N LYS A 609 -6.08 29.78 -2.46
CA LYS A 609 -6.18 30.88 -1.49
C LYS A 609 -7.57 31.53 -1.51
N TYR A 610 -8.12 31.87 -2.68
CA TYR A 610 -9.44 32.50 -2.77
C TYR A 610 -10.55 31.55 -2.37
N ARG A 611 -10.45 30.25 -2.68
CA ARG A 611 -11.42 29.25 -2.22
C ARG A 611 -11.43 29.10 -0.70
N VAL A 612 -10.26 29.03 -0.07
CA VAL A 612 -10.13 29.00 1.39
C VAL A 612 -10.70 30.27 2.02
N MET A 613 -10.41 31.46 1.47
CA MET A 613 -10.98 32.70 1.99
C MET A 613 -12.50 32.77 1.81
N ALA A 614 -13.03 32.36 0.65
CA ALA A 614 -14.47 32.32 0.41
C ALA A 614 -15.17 31.33 1.35
N ALA A 615 -14.61 30.12 1.50
CA ALA A 615 -15.05 29.13 2.47
C ALA A 615 -15.09 29.70 3.89
N ALA A 616 -13.97 30.26 4.37
CA ALA A 616 -13.86 30.79 5.72
C ALA A 616 -14.79 32.00 5.99
N TYR A 617 -15.17 32.77 4.96
CA TYR A 617 -16.05 33.93 5.11
C TYR A 617 -17.55 33.59 4.98
N PHE A 618 -17.92 32.75 4.02
CA PHE A 618 -19.32 32.49 3.66
C PHE A 618 -19.88 31.17 4.19
N ASP A 619 -19.14 30.41 5.00
CA ASP A 619 -19.62 29.15 5.60
C ASP A 619 -20.89 29.37 6.46
N PRO A 620 -22.05 28.77 6.09
CA PRO A 620 -23.31 28.97 6.80
C PRO A 620 -23.43 28.19 8.12
N LYS A 621 -22.54 27.24 8.45
CA LYS A 621 -22.68 26.32 9.59
C LYS A 621 -22.00 26.78 10.90
N GLU A 622 -22.20 28.05 11.26
CA GLU A 622 -21.62 28.76 12.42
C GLU A 622 -20.22 29.31 12.14
N ALA A 623 -20.05 30.63 12.33
CA ALA A 623 -18.79 31.33 12.30
C ALA A 623 -17.88 30.86 13.45
N LYS A 624 -17.26 29.69 13.29
CA LYS A 624 -16.31 29.13 14.25
C LYS A 624 -15.00 29.90 14.10
N SER A 625 -14.62 30.65 15.14
CA SER A 625 -13.28 31.25 15.27
C SER A 625 -12.14 30.23 15.19
N ASP A 626 -12.46 28.94 15.31
CA ASP A 626 -11.53 27.85 15.54
C ASP A 626 -11.19 27.07 14.25
N GLY A 627 -11.70 27.51 13.10
CA GLY A 627 -11.55 26.83 11.80
C GLY A 627 -12.67 25.82 11.51
N GLY A 628 -12.65 25.23 10.31
CA GLY A 628 -13.71 24.36 9.83
C GLY A 628 -13.45 23.70 8.48
N GLU A 629 -14.43 22.94 8.01
CA GLU A 629 -14.43 22.35 6.68
C GLU A 629 -15.79 22.56 6.00
N VAL A 630 -15.76 22.88 4.72
CA VAL A 630 -16.96 23.11 3.92
C VAL A 630 -16.83 22.44 2.56
N THR A 631 -17.89 21.80 2.10
CA THR A 631 -17.95 21.19 0.78
C THR A 631 -18.36 22.25 -0.23
N VAL A 632 -17.53 22.45 -1.26
CA VAL A 632 -17.77 23.45 -2.32
C VAL A 632 -17.78 22.81 -3.70
N LYS A 633 -18.53 23.41 -4.64
CA LYS A 633 -18.58 22.97 -6.04
C LYS A 633 -17.28 23.35 -6.77
N THR A 634 -16.71 22.42 -7.54
CA THR A 634 -15.48 22.68 -8.33
C THR A 634 -15.77 23.36 -9.68
N GLY A 635 -17.05 23.48 -10.05
CA GLY A 635 -17.49 23.97 -11.35
C GLY A 635 -17.42 22.92 -12.48
N ARG A 636 -16.85 21.74 -12.20
CA ARG A 636 -16.95 20.59 -13.12
C ARG A 636 -18.30 19.91 -12.96
N ILE A 637 -18.82 19.43 -14.08
CA ILE A 637 -20.06 18.67 -14.11
C ILE A 637 -19.71 17.23 -14.49
N VAL A 638 -20.10 16.30 -13.64
CA VAL A 638 -19.79 14.86 -13.70
C VAL A 638 -21.07 14.05 -13.51
N SER A 639 -20.99 12.74 -13.65
CA SER A 639 -22.09 11.84 -13.26
C SER A 639 -22.25 11.83 -11.74
N ARG A 640 -23.47 11.51 -11.28
CA ARG A 640 -23.69 11.29 -9.84
C ARG A 640 -22.85 10.11 -9.35
N PHE A 641 -22.74 9.07 -10.19
CA PHE A 641 -21.92 7.90 -9.91
C PHE A 641 -20.43 8.22 -9.65
N TYR A 642 -19.82 9.10 -10.45
CA TYR A 642 -18.42 9.50 -10.27
C TYR A 642 -18.23 10.35 -9.02
N GLU A 643 -19.13 11.31 -8.79
CA GLU A 643 -19.08 12.16 -7.60
C GLU A 643 -19.20 11.32 -6.33
N ASP A 644 -20.18 10.43 -6.25
CA ASP A 644 -20.36 9.55 -5.09
C ASP A 644 -19.12 8.66 -4.87
N ALA A 645 -18.56 8.09 -5.93
CA ALA A 645 -17.34 7.30 -5.85
C ALA A 645 -16.14 8.12 -5.33
N LYS A 646 -16.01 9.39 -5.73
CA LYS A 646 -14.98 10.30 -5.20
C LYS A 646 -15.19 10.59 -3.71
N GLN A 647 -16.41 10.82 -3.29
CA GLN A 647 -16.72 11.04 -1.87
C GLN A 647 -16.40 9.81 -1.02
N MET A 648 -16.64 8.61 -1.55
CA MET A 648 -16.27 7.34 -0.89
C MET A 648 -14.75 7.12 -0.78
N ASP A 649 -13.95 7.80 -1.60
CA ASP A 649 -12.49 7.81 -1.55
C ASP A 649 -11.91 9.02 -0.81
N ALA A 650 -12.75 9.97 -0.38
CA ALA A 650 -12.32 11.17 0.31
C ALA A 650 -11.40 10.84 1.50
N GLY A 651 -10.25 11.49 1.53
CA GLY A 651 -9.21 11.30 2.54
C GLY A 651 -8.35 10.04 2.37
N LYS A 652 -8.66 9.07 1.48
CA LYS A 652 -7.79 7.89 1.26
C LYS A 652 -6.50 8.25 0.51
N LYS A 653 -5.40 7.59 0.84
CA LYS A 653 -4.10 7.79 0.18
C LYS A 653 -4.12 7.29 -1.26
N ASN A 654 -4.78 6.15 -1.48
CA ASN A 654 -4.97 5.54 -2.77
C ASN A 654 -6.48 5.46 -3.03
N PRO A 655 -7.00 6.09 -4.10
CA PRO A 655 -8.39 5.94 -4.49
C PRO A 655 -8.63 4.50 -4.95
N TYR A 656 -9.85 4.01 -4.70
CA TYR A 656 -10.33 2.71 -5.12
C TYR A 656 -11.66 2.88 -5.85
N TRP A 657 -12.68 3.40 -5.16
CA TRP A 657 -14.02 3.60 -5.70
C TRP A 657 -14.02 4.49 -6.94
N SER A 658 -13.35 5.65 -6.92
CA SER A 658 -13.37 6.60 -8.04
C SER A 658 -12.41 6.23 -9.18
N THR A 659 -11.76 5.07 -9.13
CA THR A 659 -10.91 4.63 -10.24
C THR A 659 -11.77 4.16 -11.40
N PRO A 660 -11.45 4.53 -12.66
CA PRO A 660 -12.22 4.07 -13.83
C PRO A 660 -12.36 2.55 -13.91
N LEU A 661 -11.34 1.82 -13.48
CA LEU A 661 -11.32 0.36 -13.39
C LEU A 661 -12.43 -0.21 -12.49
N GLU A 662 -12.49 0.25 -11.24
CA GLU A 662 -13.49 -0.20 -10.27
C GLU A 662 -14.90 0.33 -10.61
N MET A 663 -14.97 1.52 -11.22
CA MET A 663 -16.24 2.04 -11.74
C MET A 663 -16.78 1.19 -12.88
N ALA A 664 -15.92 0.72 -13.79
CA ALA A 664 -16.32 -0.11 -14.92
C ALA A 664 -16.83 -1.47 -14.45
N ALA A 665 -16.14 -2.12 -13.51
CA ALA A 665 -16.58 -3.39 -12.93
C ALA A 665 -17.94 -3.26 -12.21
N ARG A 666 -18.12 -2.24 -11.36
CA ARG A 666 -19.42 -1.98 -10.69
C ARG A 666 -20.53 -1.61 -11.67
N SER A 667 -20.19 -0.89 -12.74
CA SER A 667 -21.13 -0.58 -13.81
C SER A 667 -21.55 -1.83 -14.58
N PHE A 668 -20.63 -2.78 -14.78
CA PHE A 668 -20.92 -4.04 -15.44
C PHE A 668 -21.84 -4.93 -14.59
N GLU A 669 -21.65 -4.96 -13.27
CA GLU A 669 -22.59 -5.60 -12.35
C GLU A 669 -24.01 -5.03 -12.49
N ALA A 670 -24.14 -3.70 -12.46
CA ALA A 670 -25.40 -3.02 -12.69
C ALA A 670 -26.04 -3.38 -14.05
N TYR A 671 -25.23 -3.41 -15.11
CA TYR A 671 -25.65 -3.83 -16.46
C TYR A 671 -26.16 -5.28 -16.49
N LEU A 672 -25.48 -6.21 -15.81
CA LEU A 672 -25.91 -7.61 -15.72
C LEU A 672 -27.27 -7.73 -15.01
N CYS A 673 -27.47 -7.04 -13.89
CA CYS A 673 -28.75 -7.01 -13.20
C CYS A 673 -29.87 -6.48 -14.12
N ASP A 674 -29.61 -5.41 -14.86
CA ASP A 674 -30.60 -4.80 -15.76
C ASP A 674 -30.96 -5.73 -16.92
N LYS A 675 -29.97 -6.32 -17.60
CA LYS A 675 -30.19 -7.26 -18.72
C LYS A 675 -30.86 -8.56 -18.29
N LEU A 676 -30.55 -9.09 -17.11
CA LEU A 676 -31.26 -10.24 -16.56
C LEU A 676 -32.72 -9.88 -16.28
N LYS A 677 -32.97 -8.72 -15.65
CA LYS A 677 -34.31 -8.24 -15.34
C LYS A 677 -35.17 -8.03 -16.60
N GLU A 678 -34.59 -7.47 -17.67
CA GLU A 678 -35.25 -7.33 -18.99
C GLU A 678 -35.73 -8.69 -19.54
N LYS A 679 -34.99 -9.78 -19.26
CA LYS A 679 -35.35 -11.15 -19.64
C LYS A 679 -36.28 -11.85 -18.62
N GLY A 680 -36.72 -11.16 -17.57
CA GLY A 680 -37.48 -11.76 -16.46
C GLY A 680 -36.65 -12.72 -15.59
N GLN A 681 -35.32 -12.62 -15.67
CA GLN A 681 -34.35 -13.46 -14.98
C GLN A 681 -33.70 -12.72 -13.80
N LYS A 682 -33.07 -13.47 -12.91
CA LYS A 682 -32.29 -12.98 -11.78
C LYS A 682 -31.18 -13.97 -11.47
N ASN A 683 -29.97 -13.51 -11.14
CA ASN A 683 -28.88 -14.36 -10.68
C ASN A 683 -27.98 -13.59 -9.71
N ASP A 684 -28.26 -13.69 -8.41
CA ASP A 684 -27.52 -12.98 -7.37
C ASP A 684 -26.09 -13.49 -7.20
N TYR A 685 -25.74 -14.67 -7.72
CA TYR A 685 -24.35 -15.15 -7.69
C TYR A 685 -23.51 -14.44 -8.75
N LEU A 686 -24.09 -14.20 -9.93
CA LEU A 686 -23.46 -13.47 -11.03
C LEU A 686 -23.34 -11.98 -10.70
N SER A 687 -24.43 -11.34 -10.29
CA SER A 687 -24.43 -9.96 -9.82
C SER A 687 -25.64 -9.70 -8.91
N GLY A 688 -25.37 -9.29 -7.67
CA GLY A 688 -26.38 -9.02 -6.65
C GLY A 688 -26.25 -7.61 -6.07
N HIS A 689 -27.37 -7.00 -5.68
CA HIS A 689 -27.45 -5.68 -5.00
C HIS A 689 -26.82 -4.49 -5.74
N ALA A 690 -26.59 -4.62 -7.04
CA ALA A 690 -26.07 -3.55 -7.88
C ALA A 690 -27.14 -2.51 -8.26
N ASN A 691 -28.08 -2.17 -7.36
CA ASN A 691 -29.21 -1.26 -7.60
C ASN A 691 -29.31 -0.12 -6.56
N ASN A 692 -28.33 -0.01 -5.66
CA ASN A 692 -28.26 0.96 -4.56
C ASN A 692 -29.35 0.85 -3.46
N THR A 693 -30.35 -0.03 -3.57
CA THR A 693 -31.50 -0.04 -2.64
C THR A 693 -31.12 -0.43 -1.21
N GLU A 694 -30.03 -1.18 -1.06
CA GLU A 694 -29.55 -1.69 0.23
C GLU A 694 -28.45 -0.83 0.85
N TYR A 695 -27.96 0.16 0.11
CA TYR A 695 -26.93 1.06 0.58
C TYR A 695 -27.60 2.27 1.22
N GLY A 696 -27.61 2.32 2.55
CA GLY A 696 -28.00 3.50 3.32
C GLY A 696 -26.87 4.53 3.37
N GLY A 697 -27.17 5.81 3.10
CA GLY A 697 -26.19 6.90 3.21
C GLY A 697 -26.38 8.00 2.15
N GLU A 698 -25.44 8.94 2.12
CA GLU A 698 -25.43 10.08 1.18
C GLU A 698 -24.83 9.75 -0.20
N TRP A 699 -24.08 8.64 -0.32
CA TRP A 699 -23.32 8.28 -1.53
C TRP A 699 -23.59 6.85 -1.97
N TYR A 700 -23.68 6.64 -3.28
CA TYR A 700 -24.05 5.36 -3.87
C TYR A 700 -22.88 4.66 -4.59
N PRO A 701 -22.64 3.36 -4.33
CA PRO A 701 -21.58 2.58 -4.97
C PRO A 701 -21.90 2.12 -6.38
N TYR A 702 -23.14 2.19 -6.85
CA TYR A 702 -23.48 1.80 -8.22
C TYR A 702 -24.06 2.97 -9.01
N PRO A 703 -24.05 2.91 -10.35
CA PRO A 703 -24.70 3.93 -11.16
C PRO A 703 -26.16 4.14 -10.79
N THR A 704 -26.58 5.41 -10.76
CA THR A 704 -27.99 5.80 -10.60
C THR A 704 -28.82 5.34 -11.80
N GLU A 705 -30.14 5.27 -11.68
CA GLU A 705 -31.01 4.89 -12.81
C GLU A 705 -30.78 5.79 -14.05
N LYS A 706 -30.57 7.09 -13.82
CA LYS A 706 -30.23 8.03 -14.89
C LYS A 706 -28.87 7.73 -15.52
N ASP A 707 -27.87 7.40 -14.71
CA ASP A 707 -26.53 7.08 -15.22
C ASP A 707 -26.51 5.75 -15.99
N ARG A 708 -27.32 4.77 -15.58
CA ARG A 708 -27.45 3.44 -16.23
C ARG A 708 -27.86 3.54 -17.69
N VAL A 709 -28.73 4.48 -18.07
CA VAL A 709 -29.22 4.58 -19.46
C VAL A 709 -28.07 4.71 -20.46
N LYS A 710 -27.12 5.63 -20.21
CA LYS A 710 -25.95 5.84 -21.08
C LYS A 710 -24.87 4.77 -20.88
N ILE A 711 -24.69 4.27 -19.66
CA ILE A 711 -23.69 3.25 -19.34
C ILE A 711 -24.07 1.90 -19.98
N ASN A 712 -25.33 1.48 -19.85
CA ASN A 712 -25.83 0.24 -20.43
C ASN A 712 -25.75 0.30 -21.96
N LYS A 713 -26.10 1.44 -22.56
CA LYS A 713 -25.89 1.66 -24.00
C LYS A 713 -24.42 1.51 -24.39
N ALA A 714 -23.49 2.07 -23.61
CA ALA A 714 -22.06 1.93 -23.88
C ALA A 714 -21.58 0.47 -23.77
N PHE A 715 -22.10 -0.32 -22.83
CA PHE A 715 -21.84 -1.76 -22.75
C PHE A 715 -22.46 -2.52 -23.93
N ASP A 716 -23.70 -2.22 -24.31
CA ASP A 716 -24.35 -2.83 -25.47
C ASP A 716 -23.48 -2.65 -26.73
N GLU A 717 -23.02 -1.41 -26.99
CA GLU A 717 -22.12 -1.10 -28.11
C GLU A 717 -20.75 -1.77 -27.99
N LEU A 718 -20.18 -1.86 -26.78
CA LEU A 718 -18.91 -2.53 -26.54
C LEU A 718 -19.03 -4.02 -26.88
N PHE A 719 -20.01 -4.72 -26.31
CA PHE A 719 -20.19 -6.14 -26.54
C PHE A 719 -20.68 -6.47 -27.95
N GLU A 720 -21.38 -5.54 -28.62
CA GLU A 720 -21.67 -5.65 -30.05
C GLU A 720 -20.40 -5.70 -30.90
N VAL A 721 -19.47 -4.74 -30.70
CA VAL A 721 -18.17 -4.75 -31.39
C VAL A 721 -17.41 -6.04 -31.10
N ILE A 722 -17.40 -6.47 -29.83
CA ILE A 722 -16.72 -7.69 -29.42
C ILE A 722 -17.26 -8.94 -30.15
N ARG A 723 -18.58 -9.03 -30.33
CA ARG A 723 -19.24 -10.12 -31.07
C ARG A 723 -18.97 -10.03 -32.57
N ASN A 724 -19.29 -8.89 -33.18
CA ASN A 724 -19.29 -8.72 -34.63
C ASN A 724 -17.90 -8.89 -35.24
N GLU A 725 -16.88 -8.41 -34.54
CA GLU A 725 -15.51 -8.49 -35.05
C GLU A 725 -14.83 -9.82 -34.69
N ASN A 726 -15.52 -10.72 -33.97
CA ASN A 726 -14.90 -11.84 -33.27
C ASN A 726 -13.70 -11.36 -32.43
N ALA A 727 -13.79 -10.17 -31.83
CA ALA A 727 -12.67 -9.47 -31.20
C ALA A 727 -11.96 -10.34 -30.17
N ILE A 728 -12.72 -11.04 -29.33
CA ILE A 728 -12.17 -12.01 -28.36
C ILE A 728 -11.36 -13.07 -29.12
N ARG A 729 -11.90 -13.70 -30.16
CA ARG A 729 -11.20 -14.77 -30.89
C ARG A 729 -10.00 -14.25 -31.69
N LYS A 730 -10.12 -13.08 -32.35
CA LYS A 730 -9.05 -12.48 -33.16
C LYS A 730 -7.94 -11.91 -32.29
N ALA A 731 -8.26 -11.09 -31.29
CA ALA A 731 -7.27 -10.49 -30.40
C ALA A 731 -6.47 -11.56 -29.63
N LEU A 732 -7.09 -12.69 -29.33
CA LEU A 732 -6.42 -13.82 -28.67
C LEU A 732 -5.63 -14.73 -29.64
N ASN A 733 -5.95 -14.71 -30.94
CA ASN A 733 -5.21 -15.42 -32.00
C ASN A 733 -4.04 -14.60 -32.59
N ILE A 734 -3.97 -13.28 -32.34
CA ILE A 734 -2.85 -12.42 -32.79
C ILE A 734 -1.49 -12.83 -32.16
N LEU A 735 -1.47 -13.76 -31.21
CA LEU A 735 -0.24 -14.37 -30.69
C LEU A 735 0.26 -15.60 -31.47
N ASP A 736 -0.48 -16.10 -32.47
CA ASP A 736 -0.16 -17.34 -33.21
C ASP A 736 0.02 -17.16 -34.73
N ASP A 737 0.11 -15.93 -35.25
CA ASP A 737 0.28 -15.65 -36.69
C ASP A 737 1.72 -15.87 -37.20
N LYS A 738 2.28 -17.05 -36.91
CA LYS A 738 3.13 -17.73 -37.90
C LYS A 738 2.42 -19.02 -38.25
N PRO A 739 1.81 -19.15 -39.44
CA PRO A 739 1.18 -20.40 -39.82
C PRO A 739 2.19 -21.55 -39.63
N TRP A 740 1.72 -22.67 -39.05
CA TRP A 740 2.53 -23.88 -38.86
C TRP A 740 3.03 -24.46 -40.18
N PHE A 741 2.57 -23.89 -41.30
CA PHE A 741 3.08 -24.09 -42.63
C PHE A 741 3.48 -22.78 -43.30
N ILE A 742 4.48 -22.81 -44.16
CA ILE A 742 4.75 -21.74 -45.13
C ILE A 742 4.57 -22.29 -46.55
N ILE A 743 4.07 -21.47 -47.46
CA ILE A 743 4.00 -21.82 -48.90
C ILE A 743 5.23 -21.23 -49.57
N LYS A 744 6.13 -22.10 -50.03
CA LYS A 744 7.31 -21.73 -50.83
C LYS A 744 7.32 -22.58 -52.09
N ASP A 745 7.42 -21.94 -53.25
CA ASP A 745 7.43 -22.60 -54.57
C ASP A 745 6.23 -23.55 -54.79
N GLY A 746 5.05 -23.15 -54.30
CA GLY A 746 3.82 -23.94 -54.41
C GLY A 746 3.74 -25.17 -53.50
N ARG A 747 4.63 -25.33 -52.52
CA ARG A 747 4.63 -26.45 -51.57
C ARG A 747 4.39 -25.99 -50.13
N PHE A 748 3.60 -26.77 -49.39
CA PHE A 748 3.38 -26.59 -47.95
C PHE A 748 4.57 -27.15 -47.16
N LEU A 749 5.26 -26.31 -46.40
CA LEU A 749 6.36 -26.72 -45.52
C LEU A 749 5.93 -26.60 -44.07
N ILE A 750 5.78 -27.73 -43.38
CA ILE A 750 5.42 -27.80 -41.95
C ILE A 750 6.64 -27.42 -41.11
N ARG A 751 6.48 -26.44 -40.23
CA ARG A 751 7.53 -25.96 -39.34
C ARG A 751 7.66 -26.94 -38.16
N LYS A 752 8.88 -27.46 -37.94
CA LYS A 752 9.18 -28.45 -36.90
C LYS A 752 9.28 -27.81 -35.52
#